data_AF-R9J0P7-F1
#
_entry.id   AF-R9J0P7-F1
#
_cell.length_a   1.000
_cell.length_b   1.000
_cell.length_c   1.000
_cell.angle_alpha   90.00
_cell.angle_beta   90.00
_cell.angle_gamma   90.00
#
_symmetry.space_group_name_H-M   'P 1'
#
loop_
_entity.id
_entity.type
_entity.pdbx_description
1 polymer ?
#
loop_
_entity_poly.entity_id
_entity_poly.type
_entity_poly.pdbx_seq_one_letter_code
_entity_poly.pdbx_strand_id
1 'polypeptide(L)'
;MERIEEGIEDTREIIKGKLRQYFDGKIVRKDLTKKIKEGANVPVYVLEFLLGQYCSSDDEEVIEKGVKNVKKILADNFVRPDEAQKILSTLRAKGNYTIIDKVTVSLNIRKDQHEAEFSNLGLSGIPIEDSYPEKYDRLLCGGIWCIIQLEYVSESKLEEDMLSGIVDIDGNPVQSRKKKSKEAVSPIRIVKLTPIQMPHVDIEELKNARRQFSKDEWMDIMLRSIGMEPDTLTCREKWLLLIRMIPLVENNFNLCELGPRSTGKSHLFKEISPNSILVSGGQTTVANLFYNMGRKTVGLVGLWDCVAFDEVAGIHFKDKDGIQIMKDYMASGSFARGKEEKAASASMVFVGNINQSVDVLLKTSSLFDPFPPEMGTDTAFLDRMHCYVPGWEIPKFRPDHFTDEYGFITDYLAEFIRELRKEQYGDALDQYFRLGKNLNQRDTIAVRKMVGGLVKLIYPNGVYTKQELEEILQLALEMRRRVKEQLKKLGGMEFYDVNFSYIDLEDMSEHYVSVPEQGGGNLIPEGLCNPGQVYTVSRGKSGMIGVFRLESQMLPGSGKFERTGLGSDRDAKEASNTAFSYLKANGNRISGSISTTAKDYVINYQDLQGIGMTGKLALPTLIALCSIALNKPVLSSTAIMGEISISGTMIKVDELANALQVCLDSGAKKVLIPSTSFADFATVPADLMSAFQLIPYASAEDAVFKALGVE
;
A
#
# COMPACT_ATOMS: atom_id res chain seq x y z
N MET A 1 -44.16 -18.69 -5.40
CA MET A 1 -43.19 -19.71 -4.98
C MET A 1 -43.31 -20.83 -5.99
N GLU A 2 -42.18 -21.18 -6.61
CA GLU A 2 -42.00 -21.95 -7.85
C GLU A 2 -42.28 -21.17 -9.15
N ARG A 3 -41.27 -21.18 -10.02
CA ARG A 3 -41.13 -20.59 -11.37
C ARG A 3 -40.60 -19.15 -11.48
N ILE A 4 -39.36 -18.92 -11.04
CA ILE A 4 -38.34 -18.09 -11.73
C ILE A 4 -36.95 -18.68 -11.39
N GLU A 5 -36.61 -19.87 -11.90
CA GLU A 5 -35.28 -20.50 -11.76
C GLU A 5 -34.85 -21.19 -13.06
N GLU A 6 -35.10 -20.55 -14.21
CA GLU A 6 -34.60 -21.02 -15.51
C GLU A 6 -33.79 -19.89 -16.15
N GLY A 7 -32.45 -20.03 -16.17
CA GLY A 7 -31.63 -19.35 -17.19
C GLY A 7 -30.41 -18.51 -16.75
N ILE A 8 -29.84 -18.69 -15.56
CA ILE A 8 -28.48 -18.20 -15.26
C ILE A 8 -27.61 -19.45 -15.10
N GLU A 9 -26.82 -19.80 -16.12
CA GLU A 9 -25.68 -20.70 -15.91
C GLU A 9 -24.86 -20.13 -14.73
N ASP A 10 -24.59 -20.96 -13.72
CA ASP A 10 -23.80 -20.56 -12.56
C ASP A 10 -22.45 -20.01 -13.07
N THR A 11 -22.18 -18.72 -12.82
CA THR A 11 -20.94 -18.04 -13.21
C THR A 11 -19.69 -18.83 -12.79
N ARG A 12 -19.78 -19.59 -11.69
CA ARG A 12 -18.71 -20.48 -11.23
C ARG A 12 -18.42 -21.61 -12.22
N GLU A 13 -19.45 -22.28 -12.71
CA GLU A 13 -19.31 -23.35 -13.70
C GLU A 13 -18.83 -22.80 -15.06
N ILE A 14 -19.26 -21.59 -15.45
CA ILE A 14 -18.73 -20.92 -16.65
C ILE A 14 -17.22 -20.66 -16.52
N ILE A 15 -16.79 -20.05 -15.41
CA ILE A 15 -15.37 -19.77 -15.14
C ILE A 15 -14.57 -21.06 -15.11
N LYS A 16 -15.07 -22.10 -14.42
CA LYS A 16 -14.44 -23.41 -14.32
C LYS A 16 -14.28 -24.05 -15.71
N GLY A 17 -15.33 -24.06 -16.52
CA GLY A 17 -15.31 -24.61 -17.89
C GLY A 17 -14.27 -23.90 -18.77
N LYS A 18 -14.24 -22.56 -18.74
CA LYS A 18 -13.24 -21.77 -19.47
C LYS A 18 -11.82 -22.01 -18.96
N LEU A 19 -11.61 -22.09 -17.64
CA LEU A 19 -10.30 -22.40 -17.05
C LEU A 19 -9.79 -23.78 -17.51
N ARG A 20 -10.67 -24.80 -17.52
CA ARG A 20 -10.34 -26.13 -18.04
C ARG A 20 -10.03 -26.14 -19.53
N GLN A 21 -10.69 -25.29 -20.32
CA GLN A 21 -10.44 -25.22 -21.75
C GLN A 21 -9.11 -24.54 -22.09
N TYR A 22 -8.77 -23.45 -21.40
CA TYR A 22 -7.66 -22.58 -21.80
C TYR A 22 -6.43 -22.66 -20.88
N PHE A 23 -6.57 -23.21 -19.67
CA PHE A 23 -5.51 -23.26 -18.65
C PHE A 23 -5.42 -24.65 -17.98
N ASP A 24 -5.75 -25.72 -18.69
CA ASP A 24 -5.61 -27.07 -18.14
C ASP A 24 -4.17 -27.35 -17.72
N GLY A 25 -4.00 -28.04 -16.59
CA GLY A 25 -2.69 -28.27 -15.97
C GLY A 25 -2.02 -27.04 -15.33
N LYS A 26 -2.61 -25.84 -15.44
CA LYS A 26 -2.14 -24.58 -14.82
C LYS A 26 -3.03 -24.11 -13.66
N ILE A 27 -4.10 -24.85 -13.37
CA ILE A 27 -5.11 -24.56 -12.34
C ILE A 27 -5.15 -25.65 -11.27
N VAL A 28 -5.63 -25.29 -10.07
CA VAL A 28 -5.80 -26.20 -8.94
C VAL A 28 -7.00 -25.78 -8.09
N ARG A 29 -7.70 -26.75 -7.50
CA ARG A 29 -8.73 -26.48 -6.48
C ARG A 29 -8.09 -26.02 -5.18
N LYS A 30 -8.46 -24.83 -4.71
CA LYS A 30 -7.81 -24.18 -3.57
C LYS A 30 -8.20 -24.79 -2.22
N ASP A 31 -9.32 -25.49 -2.11
CA ASP A 31 -9.74 -26.20 -0.89
C ASP A 31 -8.80 -27.36 -0.53
N LEU A 32 -8.26 -28.06 -1.55
CA LEU A 32 -7.37 -29.20 -1.36
C LEU A 32 -6.07 -28.80 -0.66
N THR A 33 -5.54 -27.62 -1.00
CA THR A 33 -4.35 -27.06 -0.36
C THR A 33 -4.56 -26.86 1.15
N LYS A 34 -5.72 -26.31 1.55
CA LYS A 34 -6.06 -26.09 2.96
C LYS A 34 -6.09 -27.41 3.74
N LYS A 35 -6.74 -28.44 3.17
CA LYS A 35 -6.87 -29.80 3.75
C LYS A 35 -5.53 -30.52 3.99
N ILE A 36 -4.47 -30.12 3.28
CA ILE A 36 -3.13 -30.73 3.42
C ILE A 36 -2.23 -29.89 4.33
N LYS A 37 -2.32 -28.55 4.27
CA LYS A 37 -1.46 -27.63 5.03
C LYS A 37 -1.53 -27.84 6.55
N GLU A 38 -2.68 -28.26 7.07
CA GLU A 38 -2.83 -28.58 8.51
C GLU A 38 -1.91 -29.70 9.01
N GLY A 39 -1.40 -30.56 8.12
CA GLY A 39 -0.54 -31.70 8.47
C GLY A 39 0.95 -31.55 8.14
N ALA A 40 1.36 -30.52 7.39
CA ALA A 40 2.73 -30.36 6.92
C ALA A 40 3.14 -28.89 6.76
N ASN A 41 4.26 -28.47 7.37
CA ASN A 41 4.80 -27.12 7.24
C ASN A 41 5.59 -26.97 5.93
N VAL A 42 4.87 -26.97 4.82
CA VAL A 42 5.40 -26.92 3.44
C VAL A 42 4.85 -25.68 2.74
N PRO A 43 5.63 -24.96 1.93
CA PRO A 43 5.13 -23.81 1.18
C PRO A 43 3.94 -24.14 0.28
N VAL A 44 2.99 -23.21 0.16
CA VAL A 44 1.73 -23.40 -0.60
C VAL A 44 1.98 -23.79 -2.05
N TYR A 45 2.92 -23.14 -2.74
CA TYR A 45 3.23 -23.45 -4.13
C TYR A 45 3.75 -24.89 -4.33
N VAL A 46 4.44 -25.47 -3.35
CA VAL A 46 4.89 -26.88 -3.40
C VAL A 46 3.69 -27.81 -3.29
N LEU A 47 2.76 -27.52 -2.38
CA LEU A 47 1.53 -28.31 -2.22
C LEU A 47 0.68 -28.25 -3.49
N GLU A 48 0.50 -27.06 -4.05
CA GLU A 48 -0.30 -26.85 -5.26
C GLU A 48 0.31 -27.50 -6.49
N PHE A 49 1.64 -27.52 -6.62
CA PHE A 49 2.31 -28.26 -7.69
C PHE A 49 2.02 -29.77 -7.61
N LEU A 50 2.15 -30.36 -6.42
CA LEU A 50 1.87 -31.79 -6.22
C LEU A 50 0.38 -32.09 -6.45
N LEU A 51 -0.51 -31.23 -5.94
CA LEU A 51 -1.95 -31.34 -6.17
C LEU A 51 -2.30 -31.22 -7.66
N GLY A 52 -1.68 -30.29 -8.40
CA GLY A 52 -1.88 -30.15 -9.84
C GLY A 52 -1.49 -31.42 -10.63
N GLN A 53 -0.47 -32.16 -10.17
CA GLN A 53 -0.06 -33.42 -10.80
C GLN A 53 -0.98 -34.60 -10.51
N TYR A 54 -1.49 -34.72 -9.28
CA TYR A 54 -2.22 -35.91 -8.83
C TYR A 54 -3.74 -35.71 -8.68
N CYS A 55 -4.23 -34.48 -8.71
CA CYS A 55 -5.64 -34.11 -8.47
C CYS A 55 -6.22 -33.28 -9.64
N SER A 56 -5.76 -33.52 -10.87
CA SER A 56 -6.21 -32.78 -12.07
C SER A 56 -7.60 -33.20 -12.58
N SER A 57 -8.25 -34.22 -12.00
CA SER A 57 -9.60 -34.68 -12.41
C SER A 57 -10.72 -33.89 -11.71
N ASP A 58 -11.94 -33.95 -12.25
CA ASP A 58 -13.18 -33.49 -11.59
C ASP A 58 -13.90 -34.64 -10.85
N ASP A 59 -13.42 -35.87 -11.01
CA ASP A 59 -13.92 -37.03 -10.28
C ASP A 59 -13.41 -37.01 -8.82
N GLU A 60 -14.35 -36.86 -7.88
CA GLU A 60 -14.07 -36.75 -6.45
C GLU A 60 -13.32 -38.00 -5.90
N GLU A 61 -13.54 -39.19 -6.46
CA GLU A 61 -12.76 -40.39 -6.06
C GLU A 61 -11.30 -40.30 -6.50
N VAL A 62 -11.05 -39.78 -7.71
CA VAL A 62 -9.69 -39.58 -8.24
C VAL A 62 -8.98 -38.51 -7.42
N ILE A 63 -9.68 -37.42 -7.09
CA ILE A 63 -9.16 -36.36 -6.22
C ILE A 63 -8.81 -36.92 -4.84
N GLU A 64 -9.70 -37.71 -4.21
CA GLU A 64 -9.44 -38.25 -2.88
C GLU A 64 -8.22 -39.19 -2.87
N LYS A 65 -8.08 -40.05 -3.90
CA LYS A 65 -6.90 -40.90 -4.10
C LYS A 65 -5.65 -40.05 -4.32
N GLY A 66 -5.73 -39.00 -5.13
CA GLY A 66 -4.66 -38.04 -5.38
C GLY A 66 -4.18 -37.37 -4.09
N VAL A 67 -5.10 -36.83 -3.29
CA VAL A 67 -4.81 -36.18 -1.99
C VAL A 67 -4.13 -37.16 -1.03
N LYS A 68 -4.61 -38.41 -0.93
CA LYS A 68 -3.95 -39.45 -0.11
C LYS A 68 -2.52 -39.71 -0.58
N ASN A 69 -2.30 -39.74 -1.89
CA ASN A 69 -0.97 -39.96 -2.47
C ASN A 69 -0.03 -38.78 -2.17
N VAL A 70 -0.51 -37.53 -2.31
CA VAL A 70 0.26 -36.33 -1.96
C VAL A 70 0.63 -36.32 -0.47
N LYS A 71 -0.31 -36.64 0.42
CA LYS A 71 -0.04 -36.76 1.87
C LYS A 71 1.06 -37.79 2.16
N LYS A 72 1.05 -38.92 1.45
CA LYS A 72 2.07 -39.96 1.57
C LYS A 72 3.45 -39.48 1.08
N ILE A 73 3.52 -38.86 -0.10
CA ILE A 73 4.76 -38.30 -0.65
C ILE A 73 5.37 -37.29 0.33
N LEU A 74 4.56 -36.39 0.89
CA LEU A 74 5.06 -35.41 1.86
C LEU A 74 5.55 -36.07 3.15
N ALA A 75 4.84 -37.08 3.66
CA ALA A 75 5.25 -37.79 4.88
C ALA A 75 6.56 -38.56 4.70
N ASP A 76 6.75 -39.20 3.53
CA ASP A 76 7.89 -40.09 3.28
C ASP A 76 9.13 -39.35 2.73
N ASN A 77 8.93 -38.26 1.99
CA ASN A 77 9.99 -37.60 1.22
C ASN A 77 10.33 -36.18 1.69
N PHE A 78 9.44 -35.44 2.37
CA PHE A 78 9.77 -34.08 2.81
C PHE A 78 10.83 -34.09 3.91
N VAL A 79 11.91 -33.35 3.70
CA VAL A 79 13.00 -33.27 4.68
C VAL A 79 12.61 -32.32 5.80
N ARG A 80 12.42 -32.86 7.00
CA ARG A 80 12.33 -32.07 8.23
C ARG A 80 13.74 -31.88 8.81
N PRO A 81 14.17 -30.65 9.15
CA PRO A 81 15.55 -30.41 9.61
C PRO A 81 15.98 -31.26 10.81
N ASP A 82 15.07 -31.58 11.72
CA ASP A 82 15.30 -32.45 12.89
C ASP A 82 15.44 -33.94 12.52
N GLU A 83 14.87 -34.37 11.39
CA GLU A 83 14.95 -35.74 10.88
C GLU A 83 16.06 -35.95 9.82
N ALA A 84 16.86 -34.93 9.51
CA ALA A 84 17.88 -34.99 8.45
C ALA A 84 18.83 -36.19 8.60
N GLN A 85 19.34 -36.46 9.81
CA GLN A 85 20.25 -37.58 10.07
C GLN A 85 19.58 -38.96 9.89
N LYS A 86 18.29 -39.07 10.17
CA LYS A 86 17.51 -40.30 9.95
C LYS A 86 17.35 -40.58 8.46
N ILE A 87 17.14 -39.54 7.66
CA ILE A 87 17.09 -39.65 6.19
C ILE A 87 18.45 -40.06 5.64
N LEU A 88 19.55 -39.45 6.08
CA LEU A 88 20.91 -39.83 5.67
C LEU A 88 21.25 -41.29 6.03
N SER A 89 20.87 -41.74 7.22
CA SER A 89 21.03 -43.13 7.64
C SER A 89 20.23 -44.09 6.74
N THR A 90 19.00 -43.71 6.40
CA THR A 90 18.14 -44.50 5.50
C THR A 90 18.70 -44.55 4.08
N LEU A 91 19.19 -43.42 3.56
CA LEU A 91 19.86 -43.32 2.26
C LEU A 91 21.10 -44.23 2.22
N ARG A 92 21.93 -44.22 3.27
CA ARG A 92 23.08 -45.12 3.39
C ARG A 92 22.68 -46.60 3.42
N ALA A 93 21.61 -46.94 4.13
CA ALA A 93 21.17 -48.33 4.28
C ALA A 93 20.50 -48.88 3.01
N LYS A 94 19.70 -48.06 2.31
CA LYS A 94 18.96 -48.46 1.10
C LYS A 94 19.75 -48.24 -0.20
N GLY A 95 20.81 -47.43 -0.16
CA GLY A 95 21.59 -47.05 -1.34
C GLY A 95 20.97 -45.92 -2.16
N ASN A 96 19.63 -45.82 -2.21
CA ASN A 96 18.93 -44.70 -2.84
C ASN A 96 17.81 -44.16 -1.95
N TYR A 97 17.49 -42.88 -2.11
CA TYR A 97 16.36 -42.25 -1.42
C TYR A 97 15.88 -41.02 -2.18
N THR A 98 14.56 -40.82 -2.26
CA THR A 98 13.97 -39.61 -2.84
C THR A 98 13.59 -38.65 -1.72
N ILE A 99 13.91 -37.38 -1.88
CA ILE A 99 13.60 -36.32 -0.92
C ILE A 99 12.94 -35.12 -1.59
N ILE A 100 12.28 -34.28 -0.80
CA ILE A 100 11.82 -32.95 -1.18
C ILE A 100 12.54 -31.95 -0.28
N ASP A 101 13.39 -31.12 -0.90
CA ASP A 101 14.20 -30.11 -0.21
C ASP A 101 14.44 -28.90 -1.12
N LYS A 102 14.82 -27.77 -0.52
CA LYS A 102 15.23 -26.58 -1.24
C LYS A 102 16.73 -26.66 -1.53
N VAL A 103 17.07 -26.63 -2.82
CA VAL A 103 18.43 -26.77 -3.35
C VAL A 103 18.92 -25.44 -3.89
N THR A 104 20.10 -25.00 -3.45
CA THR A 104 20.84 -23.88 -4.03
C THR A 104 22.11 -24.41 -4.67
N VAL A 105 22.53 -23.85 -5.80
CA VAL A 105 23.73 -24.26 -6.53
C VAL A 105 24.71 -23.10 -6.57
N SER A 106 25.99 -23.41 -6.41
CA SER A 106 27.08 -22.44 -6.54
C SER A 106 28.21 -23.02 -7.39
N LEU A 107 28.87 -22.17 -8.17
CA LEU A 107 30.04 -22.57 -8.95
C LEU A 107 31.27 -22.59 -8.04
N ASN A 108 31.85 -23.77 -7.82
CA ASN A 108 33.12 -23.90 -7.12
C ASN A 108 34.29 -23.72 -8.09
N ILE A 109 34.76 -22.49 -8.24
CA ILE A 109 35.86 -22.11 -9.15
C ILE A 109 37.14 -22.91 -8.89
N ARG A 110 37.38 -23.36 -7.65
CA ARG A 110 38.60 -24.12 -7.33
C ARG A 110 38.59 -25.55 -7.88
N LYS A 111 37.39 -26.13 -7.98
CA LYS A 111 37.16 -27.48 -8.49
C LYS A 111 36.60 -27.52 -9.90
N ASP A 112 36.28 -26.35 -10.46
CA ASP A 112 35.66 -26.18 -11.77
C ASP A 112 34.39 -27.02 -11.94
N GLN A 113 33.52 -26.99 -10.92
CA GLN A 113 32.26 -27.75 -10.93
C GLN A 113 31.16 -27.00 -10.17
N HIS A 114 29.91 -27.27 -10.52
CA HIS A 114 28.76 -26.84 -9.74
C HIS A 114 28.56 -27.72 -8.51
N GLU A 115 28.32 -27.08 -7.36
CA GLU A 115 28.03 -27.75 -6.09
C GLU A 115 26.68 -27.28 -5.54
N ALA A 116 25.85 -28.26 -5.17
CA ALA A 116 24.54 -28.08 -4.55
C ALA A 116 24.64 -28.03 -3.01
N GLU A 117 23.77 -27.20 -2.42
CA GLU A 117 23.52 -27.03 -1.01
C GLU A 117 22.03 -27.27 -0.72
N PHE A 118 21.75 -28.11 0.27
CA PHE A 118 20.42 -28.55 0.68
C PHE A 118 20.01 -27.85 1.97
N SER A 119 18.90 -27.12 1.94
CA SER A 119 18.48 -26.25 3.04
C SER A 119 18.07 -27.04 4.29
N ASN A 120 17.22 -28.06 4.13
CA ASN A 120 16.69 -28.83 5.26
C ASN A 120 17.56 -30.04 5.60
N LEU A 121 18.16 -30.69 4.61
CA LEU A 121 19.05 -31.83 4.83
C LEU A 121 20.41 -31.38 5.41
N GLY A 122 20.78 -30.11 5.22
CA GLY A 122 22.01 -29.52 5.75
C GLY A 122 23.28 -30.03 5.09
N LEU A 123 23.18 -30.56 3.86
CA LEU A 123 24.34 -30.97 3.07
C LEU A 123 24.81 -29.81 2.18
N SER A 124 26.11 -29.66 2.03
CA SER A 124 26.74 -28.67 1.16
C SER A 124 27.90 -29.29 0.40
N GLY A 125 28.23 -28.76 -0.78
CA GLY A 125 29.38 -29.23 -1.56
C GLY A 125 29.10 -30.52 -2.32
N ILE A 126 27.83 -30.81 -2.63
CA ILE A 126 27.43 -32.01 -3.38
C ILE A 126 27.52 -31.71 -4.87
N PRO A 127 28.34 -32.42 -5.67
CA PRO A 127 28.44 -32.14 -7.11
C PRO A 127 27.09 -32.31 -7.82
N ILE A 128 26.81 -31.41 -8.76
CA ILE A 128 25.61 -31.46 -9.61
C ILE A 128 26.02 -31.26 -11.07
N GLU A 129 25.33 -31.92 -11.99
CA GLU A 129 25.55 -31.79 -13.44
C GLU A 129 25.23 -30.37 -13.93
N ASP A 130 26.08 -29.84 -14.83
CA ASP A 130 25.98 -28.47 -15.34
C ASP A 130 24.67 -28.17 -16.09
N SER A 131 24.04 -29.21 -16.66
CA SER A 131 22.77 -29.11 -17.36
C SER A 131 21.61 -28.62 -16.47
N TYR A 132 21.70 -28.82 -15.14
CA TYR A 132 20.69 -28.33 -14.20
C TYR A 132 20.74 -26.80 -14.00
N PRO A 133 21.85 -26.19 -13.55
CA PRO A 133 21.93 -24.74 -13.41
C PRO A 133 21.81 -24.00 -14.75
N GLU A 134 22.19 -24.59 -15.88
CA GLU A 134 21.95 -24.01 -17.22
C GLU A 134 20.48 -23.96 -17.63
N LYS A 135 19.69 -24.94 -17.18
CA LYS A 135 18.26 -25.02 -17.49
C LYS A 135 17.40 -24.29 -16.46
N TYR A 136 17.87 -24.20 -15.22
CA TYR A 136 17.14 -23.68 -14.09
C TYR A 136 17.97 -22.64 -13.35
N ASP A 137 18.10 -21.44 -13.94
CA ASP A 137 18.90 -20.32 -13.43
C ASP A 137 18.67 -20.01 -11.95
N ARG A 138 17.43 -20.24 -11.46
CA ARG A 138 17.07 -20.00 -10.05
C ARG A 138 17.82 -20.86 -9.05
N LEU A 139 18.38 -21.99 -9.46
CA LEU A 139 19.30 -22.76 -8.63
C LEU A 139 20.48 -21.88 -8.20
N LEU A 140 20.91 -20.92 -9.03
CA LEU A 140 22.05 -20.02 -8.77
C LEU A 140 21.67 -18.73 -8.01
N CYS A 141 20.39 -18.37 -7.93
CA CYS A 141 19.94 -17.04 -7.45
C CYS A 141 19.19 -17.06 -6.10
N GLY A 142 19.12 -18.19 -5.39
CA GLY A 142 18.42 -18.29 -4.10
C GLY A 142 17.80 -19.65 -3.80
N GLY A 143 17.90 -20.58 -4.76
CA GLY A 143 17.55 -21.98 -4.63
C GLY A 143 16.08 -22.28 -4.89
N ILE A 144 15.81 -23.51 -5.34
CA ILE A 144 14.48 -23.98 -5.77
C ILE A 144 14.10 -25.21 -4.94
N TRP A 145 12.81 -25.35 -4.60
CA TRP A 145 12.29 -26.61 -4.07
C TRP A 145 12.30 -27.69 -5.13
N CYS A 146 12.94 -28.81 -4.85
CA CYS A 146 13.11 -29.89 -5.81
C CYS A 146 12.68 -31.22 -5.20
N ILE A 147 12.19 -32.12 -6.05
CA ILE A 147 12.18 -33.55 -5.77
C ILE A 147 13.55 -34.08 -6.21
N ILE A 148 14.36 -34.55 -5.27
CA ILE A 148 15.73 -35.00 -5.50
C ILE A 148 15.83 -36.50 -5.28
N GLN A 149 16.38 -37.21 -6.25
CA GLN A 149 16.78 -38.60 -6.09
C GLN A 149 18.26 -38.63 -5.73
N LEU A 150 18.55 -39.08 -4.52
CA LEU A 150 19.90 -39.24 -4.00
C LEU A 150 20.34 -40.70 -4.06
N GLU A 151 21.63 -40.89 -4.32
CA GLU A 151 22.30 -42.18 -4.23
C GLU A 151 23.48 -42.08 -3.25
N TYR A 152 23.68 -43.15 -2.47
CA TYR A 152 24.84 -43.33 -1.61
C TYR A 152 25.79 -44.36 -2.24
N VAL A 153 26.96 -43.90 -2.65
CA VAL A 153 28.02 -44.73 -3.22
C VAL A 153 29.07 -45.00 -2.14
N SER A 154 29.34 -46.27 -1.85
CA SER A 154 30.37 -46.66 -0.90
C SER A 154 31.77 -46.36 -1.45
N GLU A 155 32.73 -46.10 -0.55
CA GLU A 155 34.14 -45.87 -0.94
C GLU A 155 34.70 -46.98 -1.83
N SER A 156 34.32 -48.24 -1.58
CA SER A 156 34.75 -49.38 -2.40
C SER A 156 34.30 -49.30 -3.87
N LYS A 157 33.09 -48.79 -4.13
CA LYS A 157 32.57 -48.61 -5.49
C LYS A 157 33.14 -47.36 -6.16
N LEU A 158 33.40 -46.31 -5.39
CA LEU A 158 34.08 -45.10 -5.88
C LEU A 158 35.52 -45.42 -6.35
N GLU A 159 36.22 -46.31 -5.63
CA GLU A 159 37.54 -46.80 -6.03
C GLU A 159 37.47 -47.67 -7.31
N GLU A 160 36.47 -48.55 -7.43
CA GLU A 160 36.26 -49.37 -8.65
C GLU A 160 35.95 -48.52 -9.89
N ASP A 161 35.07 -47.53 -9.81
CA ASP A 161 34.73 -46.61 -10.91
C ASP A 161 35.94 -45.76 -11.35
N MET A 162 36.83 -45.36 -10.42
CA MET A 162 38.06 -44.65 -10.75
C MET A 162 39.13 -45.54 -11.40
N LEU A 163 39.06 -46.86 -11.19
CA LEU A 163 39.98 -47.86 -11.75
C LEU A 163 39.45 -48.46 -13.07
N SER A 164 38.14 -48.37 -13.35
CA SER A 164 37.54 -48.85 -14.59
C SER A 164 37.92 -47.95 -15.78
N GLY A 165 39.00 -48.32 -16.48
CA GLY A 165 39.47 -47.63 -17.69
C GLY A 165 40.97 -47.64 -17.89
N ILE A 166 41.76 -48.06 -16.90
CA ILE A 166 43.23 -48.12 -17.00
C ILE A 166 43.66 -49.58 -17.04
N VAL A 167 43.83 -50.10 -18.26
CA VAL A 167 44.49 -51.38 -18.54
C VAL A 167 45.94 -51.12 -18.97
N ASP A 168 46.85 -52.02 -18.62
CA ASP A 168 48.21 -51.98 -19.14
C ASP A 168 48.23 -52.37 -20.62
N ILE A 169 49.42 -52.34 -21.22
CA ILE A 169 49.64 -52.68 -22.64
C ILE A 169 49.25 -54.14 -22.96
N ASP A 170 49.10 -54.98 -21.93
CA ASP A 170 48.75 -56.40 -22.00
C ASP A 170 47.28 -56.67 -21.61
N GLY A 171 46.47 -55.63 -21.37
CA GLY A 171 45.05 -55.74 -21.06
C GLY A 171 44.71 -56.05 -19.59
N ASN A 172 45.68 -56.01 -18.68
CA ASN A 172 45.45 -56.24 -17.24
C ASN A 172 45.13 -54.93 -16.50
N PRO A 173 44.26 -54.95 -15.47
CA PRO A 173 43.97 -53.76 -14.68
C PRO A 173 45.22 -53.23 -13.97
N VAL A 174 45.58 -51.96 -14.21
CA VAL A 174 46.73 -51.32 -13.55
C VAL A 174 46.37 -50.97 -12.11
N GLN A 175 46.90 -51.71 -11.14
CA GLN A 175 46.88 -51.30 -9.74
C GLN A 175 47.89 -50.15 -9.51
N SER A 176 47.43 -48.91 -9.63
CA SER A 176 48.28 -47.75 -9.33
C SER A 176 48.55 -47.62 -7.81
N ARG A 177 49.81 -47.38 -7.45
CA ARG A 177 50.23 -47.07 -6.07
C ARG A 177 49.62 -45.73 -5.64
N LYS A 178 48.70 -45.81 -4.67
CA LYS A 178 48.20 -44.75 -3.76
C LYS A 178 48.82 -43.35 -3.99
N LYS A 179 48.09 -42.50 -4.71
CA LYS A 179 48.08 -41.06 -4.43
C LYS A 179 46.74 -40.80 -3.73
N LYS A 180 46.73 -40.74 -2.39
CA LYS A 180 45.58 -40.23 -1.64
C LYS A 180 45.34 -38.79 -2.13
N SER A 181 44.37 -38.59 -3.01
CA SER A 181 43.75 -37.28 -3.14
C SER A 181 43.24 -36.92 -1.74
N LYS A 182 43.65 -35.75 -1.24
CA LYS A 182 43.33 -35.29 0.12
C LYS A 182 41.87 -34.81 0.25
N GLU A 183 41.09 -34.87 -0.82
CA GLU A 183 39.71 -34.40 -0.84
C GLU A 183 38.78 -35.60 -0.76
N ALA A 184 38.06 -35.71 0.36
CA ALA A 184 37.00 -36.68 0.53
C ALA A 184 35.87 -36.34 -0.47
N VAL A 185 35.71 -37.17 -1.50
CA VAL A 185 34.56 -37.10 -2.41
C VAL A 185 33.33 -37.46 -1.58
N SER A 186 32.29 -36.62 -1.62
CA SER A 186 31.04 -36.91 -0.91
C SER A 186 30.50 -38.26 -1.39
N PRO A 187 30.15 -39.19 -0.48
CA PRO A 187 29.56 -40.47 -0.86
C PRO A 187 28.13 -40.33 -1.40
N ILE A 188 27.57 -39.11 -1.37
CA ILE A 188 26.22 -38.81 -1.82
C ILE A 188 26.27 -38.15 -3.20
N ARG A 189 25.51 -38.68 -4.15
CA ARG A 189 25.34 -38.13 -5.50
C ARG A 189 23.88 -37.77 -5.78
N ILE A 190 23.68 -36.72 -6.56
CA ILE A 190 22.36 -36.36 -7.11
C ILE A 190 22.18 -37.13 -8.41
N VAL A 191 21.26 -38.11 -8.41
CA VAL A 191 20.94 -38.90 -9.62
C VAL A 191 19.98 -38.12 -10.51
N LYS A 192 18.98 -37.49 -9.90
CA LYS A 192 17.96 -36.72 -10.60
C LYS A 192 17.48 -35.56 -9.74
N LEU A 193 17.36 -34.39 -10.35
CA LEU A 193 16.77 -33.22 -9.72
C LEU A 193 15.57 -32.77 -10.54
N THR A 194 14.39 -32.75 -9.92
CA THR A 194 13.16 -32.28 -10.56
C THR A 194 12.66 -31.05 -9.81
N PRO A 195 12.83 -29.83 -10.38
CA PRO A 195 12.31 -28.62 -9.75
C PRO A 195 10.79 -28.68 -9.61
N ILE A 196 10.28 -28.26 -8.45
CA ILE A 196 8.86 -28.07 -8.15
C ILE A 196 8.51 -26.64 -8.60
N GLN A 197 8.71 -26.39 -9.89
CA GLN A 197 8.40 -25.14 -10.57
C GLN A 197 7.89 -25.46 -11.98
N MET A 198 7.04 -24.60 -12.52
CA MET A 198 6.73 -24.60 -13.95
C MET A 198 7.94 -24.04 -14.71
N PRO A 199 8.58 -24.83 -15.59
CA PRO A 199 9.87 -24.46 -16.18
C PRO A 199 9.81 -23.20 -17.05
N HIS A 200 8.69 -22.97 -17.77
CA HIS A 200 8.48 -21.75 -18.57
C HIS A 200 6.99 -21.41 -18.67
N VAL A 201 6.67 -20.12 -18.56
CA VAL A 201 5.36 -19.56 -18.91
C VAL A 201 5.42 -18.97 -20.31
N ASP A 202 4.51 -19.40 -21.17
CA ASP A 202 4.25 -18.73 -22.44
C ASP A 202 3.28 -17.55 -22.20
N ILE A 203 3.82 -16.34 -22.29
CA ILE A 203 3.06 -15.10 -22.09
C ILE A 203 2.09 -14.84 -23.24
N GLU A 204 2.40 -15.25 -24.47
CA GLU A 204 1.50 -15.08 -25.59
C GLU A 204 0.30 -16.02 -25.48
N GLU A 205 0.51 -17.24 -24.98
CA GLU A 205 -0.58 -18.16 -24.62
C GLU A 205 -1.49 -17.53 -23.55
N LEU A 206 -0.93 -16.96 -22.48
CA LEU A 206 -1.68 -16.25 -21.44
C LEU A 206 -2.52 -15.11 -22.03
N LYS A 207 -1.92 -14.26 -22.88
CA LYS A 207 -2.60 -13.12 -23.50
C LYS A 207 -3.72 -13.55 -24.44
N ASN A 208 -3.53 -14.63 -25.18
CA ASN A 208 -4.55 -15.17 -26.07
C ASN A 208 -5.71 -15.79 -25.27
N ALA A 209 -5.41 -16.57 -24.24
CA ALA A 209 -6.41 -17.14 -23.34
C ALA A 209 -7.19 -16.05 -22.59
N ARG A 210 -6.54 -14.97 -22.12
CA ARG A 210 -7.17 -13.83 -21.46
C ARG A 210 -8.33 -13.24 -22.27
N ARG A 211 -8.27 -13.24 -23.60
CA ARG A 211 -9.33 -12.70 -24.49
C ARG A 211 -10.67 -13.44 -24.37
N GLN A 212 -10.67 -14.65 -23.81
CA GLN A 212 -11.86 -15.50 -23.66
C GLN A 212 -12.64 -15.22 -22.37
N PHE A 213 -12.12 -14.32 -21.53
CA PHE A 213 -12.69 -13.94 -20.24
C PHE A 213 -13.09 -12.47 -20.26
N SER A 214 -14.22 -12.15 -19.63
CA SER A 214 -14.59 -10.78 -19.29
C SER A 214 -13.66 -10.21 -18.20
N LYS A 215 -13.75 -8.90 -17.95
CA LYS A 215 -13.04 -8.24 -16.84
C LYS A 215 -13.37 -8.90 -15.49
N ASP A 216 -14.65 -9.11 -15.21
CA ASP A 216 -15.12 -9.59 -13.91
C ASP A 216 -14.74 -11.07 -13.69
N GLU A 217 -14.90 -11.92 -14.70
CA GLU A 217 -14.43 -13.32 -14.64
C GLU A 217 -12.92 -13.38 -14.39
N TRP A 218 -12.12 -12.54 -15.07
CA TRP A 218 -10.67 -12.53 -14.89
C TRP A 218 -10.26 -12.02 -13.50
N MET A 219 -10.91 -10.98 -13.01
CA MET A 219 -10.70 -10.48 -11.65
C MET A 219 -10.99 -11.56 -10.61
N ASP A 220 -12.08 -12.30 -10.77
CA ASP A 220 -12.45 -13.40 -9.88
C ASP A 220 -11.41 -14.53 -9.92
N ILE A 221 -10.90 -14.88 -11.11
CA ILE A 221 -9.80 -15.86 -11.25
C ILE A 221 -8.54 -15.37 -10.53
N MET A 222 -8.16 -14.10 -10.68
CA MET A 222 -6.97 -13.55 -10.01
C MET A 222 -7.10 -13.60 -8.48
N LEU A 223 -8.28 -13.27 -7.95
CA LEU A 223 -8.57 -13.35 -6.52
C LEU A 223 -8.60 -14.80 -6.00
N ARG A 224 -9.22 -15.72 -6.73
CA ARG A 224 -9.20 -17.16 -6.39
C ARG A 224 -7.78 -17.72 -6.41
N SER A 225 -6.95 -17.26 -7.34
CA SER A 225 -5.54 -17.67 -7.45
C SER A 225 -4.71 -17.32 -6.21
N ILE A 226 -5.03 -16.20 -5.54
CA ILE A 226 -4.44 -15.80 -4.26
C ILE A 226 -5.21 -16.34 -3.02
N GLY A 227 -6.23 -17.17 -3.25
CA GLY A 227 -6.99 -17.87 -2.21
C GLY A 227 -8.23 -17.14 -1.68
N MET A 228 -8.70 -16.07 -2.32
CA MET A 228 -9.83 -15.25 -1.87
C MET A 228 -11.11 -15.61 -2.62
N GLU A 229 -12.26 -15.64 -1.92
CA GLU A 229 -13.58 -15.88 -2.51
C GLU A 229 -14.23 -14.57 -2.99
N PRO A 230 -14.34 -14.32 -4.31
CA PRO A 230 -14.82 -13.04 -4.82
C PRO A 230 -16.28 -12.73 -4.48
N ASP A 231 -17.14 -13.75 -4.33
CA ASP A 231 -18.58 -13.55 -4.06
C ASP A 231 -18.86 -12.92 -2.69
N THR A 232 -17.90 -13.00 -1.77
CA THR A 232 -17.99 -12.40 -0.43
C THR A 232 -17.46 -10.96 -0.37
N LEU A 233 -16.94 -10.44 -1.48
CA LEU A 233 -16.23 -9.18 -1.57
C LEU A 233 -16.97 -8.18 -2.45
N THR A 234 -17.08 -6.94 -1.98
CA THR A 234 -17.50 -5.81 -2.79
C THR A 234 -16.49 -5.53 -3.90
N CYS A 235 -16.93 -4.87 -4.99
CA CYS A 235 -16.03 -4.47 -6.08
C CYS A 235 -14.82 -3.64 -5.56
N ARG A 236 -15.06 -2.78 -4.57
CA ARG A 236 -14.00 -1.99 -3.93
C ARG A 236 -12.96 -2.88 -3.23
N GLU A 237 -13.39 -3.85 -2.43
CA GLU A 237 -12.49 -4.77 -1.75
C GLU A 237 -11.69 -5.63 -2.74
N LYS A 238 -12.31 -6.08 -3.84
CA LYS A 238 -11.64 -6.79 -4.93
C LYS A 238 -10.47 -5.98 -5.50
N TRP A 239 -10.71 -4.71 -5.83
CA TRP A 239 -9.66 -3.81 -6.33
C TRP A 239 -8.54 -3.58 -5.30
N LEU A 240 -8.86 -3.37 -4.03
CA LEU A 240 -7.85 -3.20 -2.98
C LEU A 240 -6.95 -4.43 -2.82
N LEU A 241 -7.51 -5.63 -2.95
CA LEU A 241 -6.74 -6.89 -2.94
C LEU A 241 -5.84 -7.04 -4.17
N LEU A 242 -6.31 -6.62 -5.35
CA LEU A 242 -5.48 -6.58 -6.55
C LEU A 242 -4.34 -5.55 -6.45
N ILE A 243 -4.58 -4.39 -5.83
CA ILE A 243 -3.56 -3.36 -5.61
C ILE A 243 -2.40 -3.93 -4.77
N ARG A 244 -2.66 -4.83 -3.82
CA ARG A 244 -1.60 -5.53 -3.05
C ARG A 244 -0.65 -6.34 -3.93
N MET A 245 -1.09 -6.77 -5.11
CA MET A 245 -0.27 -7.54 -6.05
C MET A 245 0.61 -6.68 -6.96
N ILE A 246 0.38 -5.35 -7.03
CA ILE A 246 1.18 -4.44 -7.87
C ILE A 246 2.69 -4.56 -7.60
N PRO A 247 3.19 -4.60 -6.34
CA PRO A 247 4.61 -4.81 -6.05
C PRO A 247 5.24 -6.04 -6.72
N LEU A 248 4.44 -7.07 -7.02
CA LEU A 248 4.89 -8.31 -7.66
C LEU A 248 4.99 -8.18 -9.19
N VAL A 249 4.15 -7.34 -9.82
CA VAL A 249 4.09 -7.16 -11.28
C VAL A 249 4.77 -5.89 -11.79
N GLU A 250 5.07 -4.93 -10.91
CA GLU A 250 5.67 -3.64 -11.24
C GLU A 250 7.05 -3.51 -10.58
N ASN A 251 8.03 -2.96 -11.30
CA ASN A 251 9.39 -2.80 -10.78
C ASN A 251 9.48 -1.59 -9.85
N ASN A 252 10.19 -1.75 -8.73
CA ASN A 252 10.45 -0.69 -7.76
C ASN A 252 9.16 0.06 -7.38
N PHE A 253 8.14 -0.69 -6.98
CA PHE A 253 6.86 -0.14 -6.57
C PHE A 253 6.76 -0.06 -5.04
N ASN A 254 6.77 1.15 -4.49
CA ASN A 254 6.70 1.39 -3.07
C ASN A 254 5.25 1.47 -2.59
N LEU A 255 4.82 0.48 -1.81
CA LEU A 255 3.46 0.37 -1.29
C LEU A 255 3.47 0.38 0.23
N CYS A 256 2.51 1.10 0.81
CA CYS A 256 2.20 1.03 2.22
C CYS A 256 0.76 0.54 2.42
N GLU A 257 0.58 -0.44 3.33
CA GLU A 257 -0.74 -0.87 3.79
C GLU A 257 -0.80 -0.84 5.31
N LEU A 258 -1.67 0.02 5.84
CA LEU A 258 -1.94 0.12 7.27
C LEU A 258 -3.41 -0.13 7.53
N GLY A 259 -3.72 -0.96 8.52
CA GLY A 259 -5.10 -1.34 8.82
C GLY A 259 -5.24 -2.25 10.02
N PRO A 260 -6.46 -2.70 10.34
CA PRO A 260 -6.71 -3.59 11.47
C PRO A 260 -6.01 -4.95 11.29
N ARG A 261 -5.84 -5.68 12.40
CA ARG A 261 -5.34 -7.07 12.38
C ARG A 261 -6.31 -8.00 11.65
N SER A 262 -5.78 -9.11 11.14
CA SER A 262 -6.54 -10.20 10.49
C SER A 262 -7.14 -9.86 9.12
N THR A 263 -6.52 -8.95 8.36
CA THR A 263 -6.88 -8.62 6.97
C THR A 263 -5.95 -9.27 5.94
N GLY A 264 -5.11 -10.23 6.37
CA GLY A 264 -4.22 -11.01 5.49
C GLY A 264 -3.07 -10.24 4.81
N LYS A 265 -2.69 -9.07 5.34
CA LYS A 265 -1.70 -8.15 4.76
C LYS A 265 -0.34 -8.80 4.42
N SER A 266 0.17 -9.65 5.29
CA SER A 266 1.46 -10.33 5.10
C SER A 266 1.35 -11.64 4.31
N HIS A 267 0.14 -12.17 4.09
CA HIS A 267 -0.06 -13.50 3.49
C HIS A 267 0.42 -13.55 2.04
N LEU A 268 0.09 -12.53 1.24
CA LEU A 268 0.46 -12.43 -0.18
C LEU A 268 1.98 -12.53 -0.37
N PHE A 269 2.75 -11.73 0.36
CA PHE A 269 4.21 -11.65 0.24
C PHE A 269 4.96 -12.83 0.86
N LYS A 270 4.27 -13.67 1.64
CA LYS A 270 4.85 -14.84 2.29
C LYS A 270 4.56 -16.14 1.52
N GLU A 271 3.33 -16.29 1.03
CA GLU A 271 2.83 -17.59 0.56
C GLU A 271 2.60 -17.64 -0.95
N ILE A 272 2.36 -16.49 -1.61
CA ILE A 272 1.87 -16.45 -3.00
C ILE A 272 2.97 -16.19 -4.03
N SER A 273 4.11 -15.63 -3.65
CA SER A 273 5.24 -15.47 -4.57
C SER A 273 6.52 -16.09 -3.98
N PRO A 274 7.17 -17.02 -4.69
CA PRO A 274 8.50 -17.49 -4.34
C PRO A 274 9.58 -16.43 -4.60
N ASN A 275 9.22 -15.28 -5.18
CA ASN A 275 10.10 -14.17 -5.50
C ASN A 275 9.92 -12.96 -4.56
N SER A 276 9.19 -13.13 -3.45
CA SER A 276 9.11 -12.14 -2.39
C SER A 276 9.70 -12.64 -1.07
N ILE A 277 10.23 -11.71 -0.29
CA ILE A 277 10.68 -11.98 1.07
C ILE A 277 9.94 -11.10 2.07
N LEU A 278 9.47 -11.71 3.16
CA LEU A 278 8.89 -11.02 4.30
C LEU A 278 9.93 -10.88 5.41
N VAL A 279 10.36 -9.65 5.69
CA VAL A 279 11.27 -9.32 6.79
C VAL A 279 10.44 -9.11 8.05
N SER A 280 10.56 -10.03 8.99
CA SER A 280 9.87 -9.99 10.29
C SER A 280 10.83 -9.62 11.43
N GLY A 281 10.35 -8.91 12.45
CA GLY A 281 11.11 -8.67 13.68
C GLY A 281 11.89 -7.35 13.75
N GLY A 282 11.61 -6.40 12.86
CA GLY A 282 11.98 -4.99 13.01
C GLY A 282 13.46 -4.62 12.82
N GLN A 283 14.40 -5.49 13.20
CA GLN A 283 15.83 -5.20 13.07
C GLN A 283 16.36 -5.63 11.70
N THR A 284 16.77 -4.65 10.90
CA THR A 284 17.51 -4.88 9.66
C THR A 284 18.79 -4.06 9.64
N THR A 285 19.71 -4.41 8.75
CA THR A 285 20.96 -3.66 8.53
C THR A 285 21.06 -3.28 7.07
N VAL A 286 21.79 -2.21 6.76
CA VAL A 286 21.98 -1.79 5.37
C VAL A 286 22.71 -2.90 4.60
N ALA A 287 23.59 -3.67 5.26
CA ALA A 287 24.30 -4.79 4.64
C ALA A 287 23.38 -5.93 4.21
N ASN A 288 22.38 -6.24 5.02
CA ASN A 288 21.39 -7.27 4.69
C ASN A 288 20.46 -6.80 3.57
N LEU A 289 19.97 -5.56 3.66
CA LEU A 289 18.99 -5.05 2.71
C LEU A 289 19.60 -4.69 1.35
N PHE A 290 20.75 -4.01 1.32
CA PHE A 290 21.31 -3.41 0.11
C PHE A 290 22.59 -4.10 -0.37
N TYR A 291 23.69 -4.00 0.37
CA TYR A 291 24.97 -4.54 -0.10
C TYR A 291 25.96 -4.79 1.03
N ASN A 292 26.52 -6.00 1.12
CA ASN A 292 27.54 -6.32 2.10
C ASN A 292 28.93 -6.01 1.56
N MET A 293 29.61 -4.99 2.09
CA MET A 293 30.94 -4.58 1.63
C MET A 293 32.03 -5.62 1.93
N GLY A 294 31.92 -6.35 3.05
CA GLY A 294 32.91 -7.36 3.45
C GLY A 294 32.87 -8.59 2.56
N ARG A 295 31.66 -9.06 2.20
CA ARG A 295 31.46 -10.22 1.32
C ARG A 295 31.36 -9.87 -0.16
N LYS A 296 31.23 -8.57 -0.50
CA LYS A 296 30.95 -8.07 -1.85
C LYS A 296 29.69 -8.68 -2.50
N THR A 297 28.67 -8.95 -1.69
CA THR A 297 27.41 -9.56 -2.13
C THR A 297 26.25 -8.57 -2.05
N VAL A 298 25.34 -8.64 -3.02
CA VAL A 298 24.10 -7.86 -3.00
C VAL A 298 23.16 -8.39 -1.93
N GLY A 299 22.45 -7.47 -1.27
CA GLY A 299 21.45 -7.76 -0.25
C GLY A 299 20.10 -8.10 -0.86
N LEU A 300 19.07 -8.14 -0.02
CA LEU A 300 17.73 -8.58 -0.39
C LEU A 300 17.16 -7.86 -1.62
N VAL A 301 17.37 -6.54 -1.76
CA VAL A 301 16.79 -5.78 -2.88
C VAL A 301 17.34 -6.18 -4.26
N GLY A 302 18.50 -6.84 -4.34
CA GLY A 302 19.03 -7.36 -5.61
C GLY A 302 18.72 -8.84 -5.87
N LEU A 303 18.09 -9.53 -4.92
CA LEU A 303 17.80 -10.97 -5.02
C LEU A 303 16.30 -11.24 -5.19
N TRP A 304 15.44 -10.35 -4.71
CA TRP A 304 13.99 -10.54 -4.65
C TRP A 304 13.25 -9.53 -5.52
N ASP A 305 12.08 -9.90 -6.05
CA ASP A 305 11.21 -8.99 -6.82
C ASP A 305 10.45 -8.03 -5.89
N CYS A 306 10.23 -8.45 -4.64
CA CYS A 306 9.55 -7.67 -3.61
C CYS A 306 10.14 -7.95 -2.21
N VAL A 307 10.46 -6.89 -1.47
CA VAL A 307 10.86 -6.95 -0.06
C VAL A 307 9.75 -6.31 0.77
N ALA A 308 9.04 -7.13 1.54
CA ALA A 308 7.96 -6.70 2.42
C ALA A 308 8.43 -6.64 3.87
N PHE A 309 8.16 -5.53 4.55
CA PHE A 309 8.41 -5.35 5.97
C PHE A 309 7.11 -5.59 6.72
N ASP A 310 7.09 -6.65 7.54
CA ASP A 310 5.97 -6.86 8.48
C ASP A 310 6.19 -6.01 9.73
N GLU A 311 5.10 -5.56 10.33
CA GLU A 311 5.10 -4.67 11.50
C GLU A 311 6.02 -3.45 11.35
N VAL A 312 5.64 -2.52 10.47
CA VAL A 312 6.43 -1.30 10.19
C VAL A 312 6.89 -0.54 11.44
N ALA A 313 6.10 -0.55 12.52
CA ALA A 313 6.44 0.09 13.79
C ALA A 313 7.74 -0.44 14.41
N GLY A 314 8.12 -1.69 14.10
CA GLY A 314 9.34 -2.31 14.59
C GLY A 314 10.59 -1.98 13.78
N ILE A 315 10.47 -1.33 12.62
CA ILE A 315 11.62 -1.08 11.73
C ILE A 315 12.64 -0.21 12.44
N HIS A 316 13.84 -0.76 12.65
CA HIS A 316 14.98 -0.06 13.19
C HIS A 316 16.26 -0.43 12.43
N PHE A 317 16.93 0.59 11.89
CA PHE A 317 18.22 0.43 11.23
C PHE A 317 19.34 0.62 12.25
N LYS A 318 20.24 -0.36 12.35
CA LYS A 318 21.47 -0.21 13.16
C LYS A 318 22.39 0.89 12.62
N ASP A 319 22.35 1.10 11.30
CA ASP A 319 23.16 2.10 10.60
C ASP A 319 22.35 3.40 10.43
N LYS A 320 22.92 4.55 10.80
CA LYS A 320 22.26 5.87 10.70
C LYS A 320 21.87 6.25 9.26
N ASP A 321 22.60 5.74 8.26
CA ASP A 321 22.39 6.09 6.85
C ASP A 321 21.34 5.20 6.17
N GLY A 322 20.75 4.22 6.87
CA GLY A 322 19.88 3.22 6.26
C GLY A 322 18.62 3.80 5.62
N ILE A 323 17.99 4.78 6.27
CA ILE A 323 16.81 5.47 5.74
C ILE A 323 17.19 6.33 4.52
N GLN A 324 18.37 6.95 4.52
CA GLN A 324 18.83 7.76 3.39
C GLN A 324 19.04 6.92 2.13
N ILE A 325 19.75 5.78 2.27
CA ILE A 325 19.97 4.84 1.16
C ILE A 325 18.63 4.28 0.65
N MET A 326 17.69 4.01 1.56
CA MET A 326 16.35 3.58 1.20
C MET A 326 15.59 4.64 0.42
N LYS A 327 15.66 5.92 0.82
CA LYS A 327 15.06 7.03 0.06
C LYS A 327 15.58 7.06 -1.37
N ASP A 328 16.89 7.00 -1.55
CA ASP A 328 17.53 7.03 -2.88
C ASP A 328 17.04 5.84 -3.72
N TYR A 329 17.09 4.62 -3.18
CA TYR A 329 16.59 3.42 -3.83
C TYR A 329 15.11 3.49 -4.22
N MET A 330 14.27 4.00 -3.33
CA MET A 330 12.83 4.11 -3.58
C MET A 330 12.50 5.11 -4.70
N ALA A 331 13.37 6.08 -5.03
CA ALA A 331 13.16 6.95 -6.18
C ALA A 331 13.71 6.40 -7.49
N SER A 332 14.93 5.87 -7.49
CA SER A 332 15.64 5.56 -8.72
C SER A 332 15.70 4.07 -9.05
N GLY A 333 15.35 3.19 -8.11
CA GLY A 333 15.67 1.76 -8.22
C GLY A 333 17.18 1.49 -8.16
N SER A 334 17.98 2.45 -7.71
CA SER A 334 19.43 2.31 -7.58
C SER A 334 19.91 2.83 -6.24
N PHE A 335 21.02 2.30 -5.75
CA PHE A 335 21.63 2.78 -4.52
C PHE A 335 23.15 2.86 -4.66
N ALA A 336 23.73 3.88 -4.05
CA ALA A 336 25.18 4.04 -3.97
C ALA A 336 25.71 3.46 -2.66
N ARG A 337 26.66 2.53 -2.73
CA ARG A 337 27.38 2.07 -1.54
C ARG A 337 28.84 1.77 -1.86
N GLY A 338 29.74 2.56 -1.29
CA GLY A 338 31.18 2.51 -1.63
C GLY A 338 31.48 3.37 -2.86
N LYS A 339 32.14 2.79 -3.88
CA LYS A 339 32.53 3.52 -5.11
C LYS A 339 31.64 3.23 -6.32
N GLU A 340 30.63 2.37 -6.18
CA GLU A 340 29.78 1.92 -7.29
C GLU A 340 28.30 2.13 -6.96
N GLU A 341 27.55 2.54 -7.96
CA GLU A 341 26.09 2.55 -7.96
C GLU A 341 25.57 1.20 -8.44
N LYS A 342 24.58 0.64 -7.74
CA LYS A 342 23.96 -0.64 -8.07
C LYS A 342 22.48 -0.46 -8.32
N ALA A 343 22.01 -0.93 -9.47
CA ALA A 343 20.60 -1.00 -9.80
C ALA A 343 19.97 -2.28 -9.27
N ALA A 344 18.71 -2.19 -8.86
CA ALA A 344 17.87 -3.30 -8.42
C ALA A 344 16.40 -3.00 -8.78
N SER A 345 15.58 -4.04 -8.91
CA SER A 345 14.19 -3.90 -9.35
C SER A 345 13.18 -4.18 -8.24
N ALA A 346 13.62 -4.59 -7.05
CA ALA A 346 12.74 -4.98 -5.95
C ALA A 346 11.77 -3.86 -5.54
N SER A 347 10.51 -4.21 -5.42
CA SER A 347 9.48 -3.36 -4.81
C SER A 347 9.61 -3.37 -3.28
N MET A 348 9.27 -2.25 -2.63
CA MET A 348 9.27 -2.15 -1.17
C MET A 348 7.84 -2.07 -0.66
N VAL A 349 7.49 -2.98 0.26
CA VAL A 349 6.16 -3.03 0.85
C VAL A 349 6.24 -2.85 2.36
N PHE A 350 5.41 -1.98 2.90
CA PHE A 350 5.38 -1.64 4.32
C PHE A 350 4.01 -1.98 4.89
N VAL A 351 3.95 -3.02 5.72
CA VAL A 351 2.71 -3.53 6.31
C VAL A 351 2.66 -3.22 7.81
N GLY A 352 1.57 -2.59 8.25
CA GLY A 352 1.43 -2.18 9.64
C GLY A 352 0.01 -2.26 10.18
N ASN A 353 -0.09 -2.23 11.50
CA ASN A 353 -1.38 -2.24 12.18
C ASN A 353 -1.76 -0.84 12.66
N ILE A 354 -3.02 -0.48 12.44
CA ILE A 354 -3.63 0.70 13.03
C ILE A 354 -4.37 0.26 14.30
N ASN A 355 -4.01 0.85 15.44
CA ASN A 355 -4.57 0.51 16.75
C ASN A 355 -5.69 1.45 17.23
N GLN A 356 -5.96 2.54 16.50
CA GLN A 356 -6.99 3.54 16.80
C GLN A 356 -7.97 3.64 15.63
N SER A 357 -9.14 4.25 15.80
CA SER A 357 -10.02 4.48 14.64
C SER A 357 -9.40 5.49 13.69
N VAL A 358 -9.68 5.32 12.38
CA VAL A 358 -9.20 6.22 11.33
C VAL A 358 -9.67 7.65 11.57
N ASP A 359 -10.92 7.84 12.01
CA ASP A 359 -11.47 9.15 12.37
C ASP A 359 -10.68 9.86 13.46
N VAL A 360 -10.16 9.11 14.44
CA VAL A 360 -9.33 9.67 15.51
C VAL A 360 -7.97 10.06 14.94
N LEU A 361 -7.30 9.16 14.20
CA LEU A 361 -6.01 9.44 13.58
C LEU A 361 -6.05 10.66 12.65
N LEU A 362 -7.11 10.79 11.86
CA LEU A 362 -7.27 11.93 10.94
C LEU A 362 -7.40 13.28 11.67
N LYS A 363 -7.86 13.27 12.92
CA LYS A 363 -8.03 14.47 13.78
C LYS A 363 -6.84 14.74 14.68
N THR A 364 -6.16 13.70 15.15
CA THR A 364 -5.10 13.83 16.16
C THR A 364 -3.69 13.74 15.59
N SER A 365 -3.48 13.07 14.45
CA SER A 365 -2.16 12.88 13.83
C SER A 365 -2.23 12.67 12.30
N SER A 366 -1.58 11.62 11.79
CA SER A 366 -1.42 11.26 10.38
C SER A 366 -1.70 9.77 10.20
N LEU A 367 -2.15 9.37 9.00
CA LEU A 367 -2.32 7.96 8.67
C LEU A 367 -0.99 7.17 8.66
N PHE A 368 0.16 7.85 8.68
CA PHE A 368 1.49 7.25 8.79
C PHE A 368 2.00 7.10 10.24
N ASP A 369 1.21 7.48 11.25
CA ASP A 369 1.57 7.35 12.68
C ASP A 369 2.09 5.96 13.10
N PRO A 370 1.64 4.83 12.52
CA PRO A 370 2.23 3.51 12.83
C PRO A 370 3.70 3.33 12.43
N PHE A 371 4.28 4.19 11.59
CA PHE A 371 5.71 4.12 11.28
C PHE A 371 6.57 4.59 12.46
N PRO A 372 7.84 4.14 12.55
CA PRO A 372 8.79 4.70 13.49
C PRO A 372 8.93 6.21 13.27
N PRO A 373 9.13 7.04 14.30
CA PRO A 373 9.20 8.49 14.16
C PRO A 373 10.22 8.98 13.12
N GLU A 374 11.34 8.26 12.95
CA GLU A 374 12.38 8.57 11.96
C GLU A 374 11.91 8.44 10.50
N MET A 375 10.80 7.74 10.26
CA MET A 375 10.21 7.51 8.94
C MET A 375 8.81 8.12 8.80
N GLY A 376 7.98 8.01 9.85
CA GLY A 376 6.58 8.46 9.86
C GLY A 376 6.39 9.97 9.86
N THR A 377 7.44 10.75 10.11
CA THR A 377 7.45 12.22 9.99
C THR A 377 8.44 12.74 8.95
N ASP A 378 9.25 11.87 8.32
CA ASP A 378 10.17 12.25 7.24
C ASP A 378 9.36 12.38 5.92
N THR A 379 9.00 13.61 5.58
CA THR A 379 8.24 13.92 4.36
C THR A 379 8.96 13.48 3.09
N ALA A 380 10.30 13.49 3.07
CA ALA A 380 11.07 13.05 1.92
C ALA A 380 11.02 11.52 1.74
N PHE A 381 10.93 10.77 2.84
CA PHE A 381 10.69 9.33 2.80
C PHE A 381 9.27 8.99 2.34
N LEU A 382 8.26 9.60 2.99
CA LEU A 382 6.85 9.34 2.71
C LEU A 382 6.45 9.73 1.29
N ASP A 383 7.04 10.79 0.72
CA ASP A 383 6.81 11.19 -0.67
C ASP A 383 7.31 10.18 -1.71
N ARG A 384 8.15 9.20 -1.30
CA ARG A 384 8.55 8.06 -2.16
C ARG A 384 7.57 6.90 -2.17
N MET A 385 6.51 6.94 -1.34
CA MET A 385 5.44 5.93 -1.39
C MET A 385 4.56 6.16 -2.62
N HIS A 386 4.50 5.20 -3.54
CA HIS A 386 3.61 5.33 -4.70
C HIS A 386 2.14 5.14 -4.32
N CYS A 387 1.86 4.28 -3.33
CA CYS A 387 0.52 3.86 -2.99
C CYS A 387 0.32 3.73 -1.48
N TYR A 388 -0.81 4.22 -0.98
CA TYR A 388 -1.33 3.92 0.34
C TYR A 388 -2.62 3.11 0.20
N VAL A 389 -2.58 1.83 0.56
CA VAL A 389 -3.76 0.96 0.61
C VAL A 389 -4.49 1.15 1.95
N PRO A 390 -5.76 1.58 1.95
CA PRO A 390 -6.56 1.73 3.16
C PRO A 390 -6.95 0.36 3.72
N GLY A 391 -6.07 -0.26 4.51
CA GLY A 391 -6.28 -1.62 5.01
C GLY A 391 -7.51 -1.76 5.92
N TRP A 392 -8.10 -0.66 6.39
CA TRP A 392 -9.37 -0.63 7.13
C TRP A 392 -10.62 -0.81 6.26
N GLU A 393 -10.52 -0.61 4.95
CA GLU A 393 -11.61 -0.92 4.01
C GLU A 393 -11.66 -2.42 3.67
N ILE A 394 -10.59 -3.18 3.96
CA ILE A 394 -10.52 -4.61 3.71
C ILE A 394 -11.11 -5.36 4.91
N PRO A 395 -12.03 -6.33 4.69
CA PRO A 395 -12.71 -7.01 5.78
C PRO A 395 -11.74 -7.89 6.56
N LYS A 396 -12.08 -8.16 7.82
CA LYS A 396 -11.36 -9.17 8.59
C LYS A 396 -11.76 -10.53 8.08
N PHE A 397 -10.78 -11.27 7.56
CA PHE A 397 -11.05 -12.55 6.93
C PHE A 397 -11.59 -13.58 7.92
N ARG A 398 -12.61 -14.29 7.46
CA ARG A 398 -13.25 -15.44 8.09
C ARG A 398 -13.20 -16.62 7.10
N PRO A 399 -13.48 -17.86 7.53
CA PRO A 399 -13.36 -19.04 6.67
C PRO A 399 -14.09 -18.94 5.31
N ASP A 400 -15.25 -18.28 5.29
CA ASP A 400 -16.08 -17.99 4.10
C ASP A 400 -15.41 -17.06 3.08
N HIS A 401 -14.42 -16.26 3.48
CA HIS A 401 -13.69 -15.37 2.57
C HIS A 401 -12.61 -16.11 1.76
N PHE A 402 -12.36 -17.39 2.04
CA PHE A 402 -11.35 -18.16 1.34
C PHE A 402 -12.00 -19.11 0.35
N THR A 403 -11.60 -19.01 -0.92
CA THR A 403 -12.22 -19.80 -1.99
C THR A 403 -11.92 -21.30 -1.85
N ASP A 404 -12.89 -22.11 -2.29
CA ASP A 404 -12.75 -23.56 -2.47
C ASP A 404 -12.74 -23.95 -3.95
N GLU A 405 -12.83 -22.96 -4.85
CA GLU A 405 -12.92 -23.13 -6.30
C GLU A 405 -11.53 -23.27 -6.95
N TYR A 406 -11.53 -23.44 -8.28
CA TYR A 406 -10.31 -23.41 -9.08
C TYR A 406 -9.71 -22.00 -9.17
N GLY A 407 -8.39 -21.93 -9.00
CA GLY A 407 -7.56 -20.77 -9.34
C GLY A 407 -6.26 -21.23 -9.97
N PHE A 408 -5.43 -20.29 -10.43
CA PHE A 408 -4.09 -20.63 -10.93
C PHE A 408 -3.24 -21.27 -9.84
N ILE A 409 -2.40 -22.21 -10.26
CA ILE A 409 -1.31 -22.71 -9.42
C ILE A 409 -0.43 -21.51 -9.05
N THR A 410 -0.08 -21.39 -7.78
CA THR A 410 0.65 -20.24 -7.22
C THR A 410 1.96 -19.97 -7.97
N ASP A 411 2.67 -21.03 -8.37
CA ASP A 411 3.91 -20.91 -9.14
C ASP A 411 3.67 -20.38 -10.56
N TYR A 412 2.63 -20.85 -11.26
CA TYR A 412 2.23 -20.31 -12.57
C TYR A 412 1.88 -18.83 -12.47
N LEU A 413 1.07 -18.45 -11.45
CA LEU A 413 0.72 -17.06 -11.15
C LEU A 413 1.98 -16.19 -10.95
N ALA A 414 2.91 -16.65 -10.11
CA ALA A 414 4.11 -15.91 -9.79
C ALA A 414 5.05 -15.74 -11.01
N GLU A 415 5.19 -16.78 -11.84
CA GLU A 415 6.01 -16.71 -13.04
C GLU A 415 5.45 -15.73 -14.07
N PHE A 416 4.16 -15.79 -14.38
CA PHE A 416 3.61 -14.90 -15.40
C PHE A 416 3.61 -13.44 -14.92
N ILE A 417 3.33 -13.21 -13.63
CA ILE A 417 3.42 -11.87 -13.03
C ILE A 417 4.85 -11.34 -13.12
N ARG A 418 5.86 -12.19 -12.87
CA ARG A 418 7.27 -11.82 -12.98
C ARG A 418 7.66 -11.47 -14.41
N GLU A 419 7.21 -12.25 -15.40
CA GLU A 419 7.46 -11.94 -16.81
C GLU A 419 6.80 -10.61 -17.23
N LEU A 420 5.58 -10.34 -16.78
CA LEU A 420 4.90 -9.07 -17.02
C LEU A 420 5.64 -7.86 -16.45
N ARG A 421 6.56 -8.03 -15.48
CA ARG A 421 7.45 -6.94 -15.01
C ARG A 421 8.35 -6.37 -16.10
N LYS A 422 8.59 -7.11 -17.19
CA LYS A 422 9.39 -6.65 -18.33
C LYS A 422 8.60 -5.72 -19.26
N GLU A 423 7.28 -5.74 -19.17
CA GLU A 423 6.39 -4.89 -19.97
C GLU A 423 6.05 -3.59 -19.23
N GLN A 424 5.92 -2.51 -20.00
CA GLN A 424 5.57 -1.18 -19.50
C GLN A 424 4.21 -0.75 -20.07
N TYR A 425 3.29 -0.38 -19.19
CA TYR A 425 1.96 0.13 -19.53
C TYR A 425 1.66 1.47 -18.82
N GLY A 426 2.69 2.17 -18.32
CA GLY A 426 2.51 3.42 -17.59
C GLY A 426 2.07 4.59 -18.48
N ASP A 427 2.24 4.48 -19.78
CA ASP A 427 1.81 5.40 -20.83
C ASP A 427 0.43 5.05 -21.43
N ALA A 428 -0.17 3.92 -21.04
CA ALA A 428 -1.50 3.50 -21.48
C ALA A 428 -2.56 4.61 -21.37
N LEU A 429 -2.49 5.40 -20.28
CA LEU A 429 -3.43 6.50 -20.02
C LEU A 429 -3.34 7.63 -21.04
N ASP A 430 -2.17 7.86 -21.65
CA ASP A 430 -1.93 9.03 -22.52
C ASP A 430 -2.73 8.98 -23.83
N GLN A 431 -3.27 7.81 -24.19
CA GLN A 431 -4.16 7.65 -25.32
C GLN A 431 -5.51 8.38 -25.11
N TYR A 432 -6.00 8.44 -23.86
CA TYR A 432 -7.35 8.91 -23.56
C TYR A 432 -7.39 10.07 -22.55
N PHE A 433 -6.36 10.19 -21.70
CA PHE A 433 -6.36 11.10 -20.56
C PHE A 433 -5.03 11.85 -20.42
N ARG A 434 -5.09 13.01 -19.77
CA ARG A 434 -3.92 13.76 -19.31
C ARG A 434 -4.03 14.05 -17.83
N LEU A 435 -2.96 13.84 -17.06
CA LEU A 435 -2.96 14.16 -15.63
C LEU A 435 -3.03 15.69 -15.40
N GLY A 436 -3.75 16.09 -14.35
CA GLY A 436 -3.92 17.47 -13.93
C GLY A 436 -2.62 18.14 -13.47
N LYS A 437 -2.66 19.48 -13.38
CA LYS A 437 -1.46 20.31 -13.12
C LYS A 437 -0.90 20.18 -11.69
N ASN A 438 -1.74 19.78 -10.74
CA ASN A 438 -1.36 19.64 -9.33
C ASN A 438 -0.55 18.36 -9.05
N LEU A 439 -0.39 17.47 -10.03
CA LEU A 439 0.48 16.32 -9.89
C LEU A 439 1.92 16.71 -10.23
N ASN A 440 2.83 16.59 -9.26
CA ASN A 440 4.25 16.75 -9.55
C ASN A 440 4.83 15.51 -10.27
N GLN A 441 6.12 15.53 -10.59
CA GLN A 441 6.76 14.42 -11.29
C GLN A 441 6.72 13.09 -10.50
N ARG A 442 6.86 13.13 -9.17
CA ARG A 442 6.77 11.94 -8.32
C ARG A 442 5.35 11.40 -8.26
N ASP A 443 4.36 12.29 -8.19
CA ASP A 443 2.94 11.95 -8.26
C ASP A 443 2.60 11.28 -9.59
N THR A 444 3.10 11.84 -10.69
CA THR A 444 2.94 11.28 -12.04
C THR A 444 3.57 9.89 -12.14
N ILE A 445 4.79 9.69 -11.64
CA ILE A 445 5.46 8.37 -11.63
C ILE A 445 4.65 7.36 -10.82
N ALA A 446 4.17 7.75 -9.64
CA ALA A 446 3.37 6.87 -8.78
C ALA A 446 2.07 6.42 -9.46
N VAL A 447 1.33 7.35 -10.04
CA VAL A 447 0.08 7.06 -10.77
C VAL A 447 0.35 6.17 -11.98
N ARG A 448 1.36 6.49 -12.79
CA ARG A 448 1.71 5.67 -13.97
C ARG A 448 2.14 4.26 -13.61
N LYS A 449 2.92 4.08 -12.54
CA LYS A 449 3.28 2.74 -12.04
C LYS A 449 2.05 1.96 -11.56
N MET A 450 1.10 2.60 -10.89
CA MET A 450 -0.16 1.95 -10.48
C MET A 450 -1.03 1.56 -11.67
N VAL A 451 -1.20 2.46 -12.65
CA VAL A 451 -1.91 2.16 -13.90
C VAL A 451 -1.24 0.99 -14.61
N GLY A 452 0.07 1.03 -14.78
CA GLY A 452 0.82 -0.06 -15.41
C GLY A 452 0.67 -1.40 -14.68
N GLY A 453 0.73 -1.39 -13.35
CA GLY A 453 0.53 -2.57 -12.53
C GLY A 453 -0.87 -3.18 -12.65
N LEU A 454 -1.92 -2.35 -12.55
CA LEU A 454 -3.30 -2.82 -12.65
C LEU A 454 -3.67 -3.26 -14.07
N VAL A 455 -3.18 -2.57 -15.10
CA VAL A 455 -3.34 -2.99 -16.50
C VAL A 455 -2.69 -4.36 -16.69
N LYS A 456 -1.47 -4.58 -16.19
CA LYS A 456 -0.82 -5.90 -16.29
C LYS A 456 -1.58 -7.02 -15.57
N LEU A 457 -2.21 -6.73 -14.43
CA LEU A 457 -2.97 -7.74 -13.69
C LEU A 457 -4.31 -8.07 -14.36
N ILE A 458 -5.02 -7.07 -14.86
CA ILE A 458 -6.41 -7.23 -15.34
C ILE A 458 -6.50 -7.36 -16.85
N TYR A 459 -5.61 -6.71 -17.59
CA TYR A 459 -5.53 -6.71 -19.05
C TYR A 459 -4.09 -7.04 -19.50
N PRO A 460 -3.52 -8.21 -19.12
CA PRO A 460 -2.16 -8.59 -19.51
C PRO A 460 -1.95 -8.65 -21.03
N ASN A 461 -3.04 -8.69 -21.81
CA ASN A 461 -3.06 -8.64 -23.27
C ASN A 461 -3.07 -7.23 -23.86
N GLY A 462 -3.10 -6.18 -23.03
CA GLY A 462 -3.16 -4.78 -23.46
C GLY A 462 -4.48 -4.37 -24.12
N VAL A 463 -5.54 -5.17 -23.99
CA VAL A 463 -6.86 -4.88 -24.58
C VAL A 463 -7.82 -4.44 -23.48
N TYR A 464 -8.18 -3.16 -23.50
CA TYR A 464 -9.12 -2.52 -22.58
C TYR A 464 -9.85 -1.38 -23.29
N THR A 465 -11.02 -1.02 -22.77
CA THR A 465 -11.78 0.15 -23.20
C THR A 465 -11.32 1.42 -22.46
N LYS A 466 -11.72 2.59 -22.96
CA LYS A 466 -11.47 3.88 -22.30
C LYS A 466 -12.03 3.90 -20.86
N GLN A 467 -13.25 3.41 -20.67
CA GLN A 467 -13.94 3.37 -19.35
C GLN A 467 -13.23 2.45 -18.35
N GLU A 468 -12.77 1.28 -18.81
CA GLU A 468 -12.01 0.34 -17.97
C GLU A 468 -10.66 0.93 -17.54
N LEU A 469 -10.01 1.70 -18.42
CA LEU A 469 -8.78 2.39 -18.08
C LEU A 469 -9.03 3.57 -17.13
N GLU A 470 -10.14 4.29 -17.30
CA GLU A 470 -10.58 5.36 -16.41
C GLU A 470 -10.81 4.86 -14.98
N GLU A 471 -11.44 3.69 -14.82
CA GLU A 471 -11.63 3.03 -13.51
C GLU A 471 -10.28 2.79 -12.81
N ILE A 472 -9.30 2.25 -13.55
CA ILE A 472 -7.92 2.05 -13.05
C ILE A 472 -7.26 3.38 -12.69
N LEU A 473 -7.42 4.42 -13.53
CA LEU A 473 -6.83 5.73 -13.33
C LEU A 473 -7.38 6.41 -12.07
N GLN A 474 -8.70 6.35 -11.84
CA GLN A 474 -9.33 6.90 -10.65
C GLN A 474 -8.81 6.23 -9.37
N LEU A 475 -8.68 4.90 -9.36
CA LEU A 475 -8.08 4.17 -8.24
C LEU A 475 -6.62 4.58 -8.00
N ALA A 476 -5.82 4.69 -9.06
CA ALA A 476 -4.42 5.11 -8.95
C ALA A 476 -4.28 6.53 -8.38
N LEU A 477 -5.10 7.46 -8.85
CA LEU A 477 -5.12 8.84 -8.35
C LEU A 477 -5.54 8.90 -6.88
N GLU A 478 -6.57 8.16 -6.49
CA GLU A 478 -7.05 8.11 -5.11
C GLU A 478 -5.97 7.60 -4.15
N MET A 479 -5.31 6.48 -4.49
CA MET A 479 -4.27 5.87 -3.65
C MET A 479 -3.05 6.78 -3.48
N ARG A 480 -2.62 7.49 -4.54
CA ARG A 480 -1.52 8.46 -4.43
C ARG A 480 -1.95 9.75 -3.73
N ARG A 481 -3.16 10.24 -3.98
CA ARG A 481 -3.71 11.41 -3.28
C ARG A 481 -3.72 11.18 -1.77
N ARG A 482 -4.08 9.98 -1.31
CA ARG A 482 -4.05 9.62 0.13
C ARG A 482 -2.67 9.85 0.76
N VAL A 483 -1.58 9.51 0.06
CA VAL A 483 -0.20 9.83 0.49
C VAL A 483 0.00 11.34 0.60
N LYS A 484 -0.39 12.08 -0.44
CA LYS A 484 -0.21 13.53 -0.54
C LYS A 484 -1.02 14.32 0.48
N GLU A 485 -2.24 13.89 0.80
CA GLU A 485 -3.04 14.49 1.86
C GLU A 485 -2.35 14.37 3.22
N GLN A 486 -1.66 13.25 3.50
CA GLN A 486 -0.88 13.14 4.74
C GLN A 486 0.39 13.98 4.71
N LEU A 487 1.06 14.07 3.56
CA LEU A 487 2.21 14.96 3.39
C LEU A 487 1.83 16.43 3.56
N LYS A 488 0.66 16.84 3.09
CA LYS A 488 0.08 18.17 3.34
C LYS A 488 -0.13 18.42 4.83
N LYS A 489 -0.65 17.43 5.56
CA LYS A 489 -0.80 17.53 7.03
C LYS A 489 0.54 17.66 7.76
N LEU A 490 1.58 16.95 7.31
CA LEU A 490 2.89 16.90 7.97
C LEU A 490 3.82 18.06 7.57
N GLY A 491 3.88 18.40 6.28
CA GLY A 491 4.79 19.38 5.68
C GLY A 491 4.15 20.73 5.30
N GLY A 492 2.85 20.90 5.49
CA GLY A 492 2.15 22.16 5.24
C GLY A 492 2.21 22.62 3.77
N MET A 493 2.59 23.88 3.54
CA MET A 493 2.59 24.50 2.20
C MET A 493 3.50 23.83 1.19
N GLU A 494 4.49 23.04 1.62
CA GLU A 494 5.35 22.32 0.66
C GLU A 494 4.54 21.32 -0.18
N PHE A 495 3.42 20.82 0.35
CA PHE A 495 2.59 19.79 -0.27
C PHE A 495 1.14 20.24 -0.51
N TYR A 496 0.91 21.53 -0.75
CA TYR A 496 -0.45 22.09 -0.94
C TYR A 496 -1.17 21.57 -2.20
N ASP A 497 -0.43 21.18 -3.24
CA ASP A 497 -0.95 20.62 -4.49
C ASP A 497 -1.48 19.19 -4.30
N VAL A 498 -2.67 19.05 -3.71
CA VAL A 498 -3.35 17.76 -3.46
C VAL A 498 -4.62 17.54 -4.29
N ASN A 499 -5.04 18.54 -5.05
CA ASN A 499 -6.22 18.46 -5.92
C ASN A 499 -5.93 17.65 -7.17
N PHE A 500 -5.84 16.33 -7.00
CA PHE A 500 -5.54 15.41 -8.08
C PHE A 500 -6.72 15.34 -9.05
N SER A 501 -6.39 15.47 -10.33
CA SER A 501 -7.35 15.42 -11.42
C SER A 501 -6.76 14.74 -12.65
N TYR A 502 -7.64 14.42 -13.59
CA TYR A 502 -7.28 14.04 -14.95
C TYR A 502 -8.23 14.75 -15.93
N ILE A 503 -7.75 14.97 -17.14
CA ILE A 503 -8.46 15.63 -18.23
C ILE A 503 -8.75 14.57 -19.29
N ASP A 504 -10.01 14.42 -19.66
CA ASP A 504 -10.43 13.59 -20.78
C ASP A 504 -10.07 14.27 -22.11
N LEU A 505 -9.36 13.58 -22.99
CA LEU A 505 -8.89 14.15 -24.26
C LEU A 505 -10.00 14.25 -25.33
N GLU A 506 -11.15 13.60 -25.12
CA GLU A 506 -12.27 13.60 -26.06
C GLU A 506 -13.11 14.88 -25.95
N ASP A 507 -13.45 15.28 -24.72
CA ASP A 507 -14.29 16.45 -24.44
C ASP A 507 -13.57 17.57 -23.66
N MET A 508 -12.31 17.34 -23.27
CA MET A 508 -11.47 18.27 -22.50
C MET A 508 -12.00 18.58 -21.10
N SER A 509 -12.90 17.76 -20.53
CA SER A 509 -13.35 17.97 -19.15
C SER A 509 -12.31 17.51 -18.14
N GLU A 510 -12.16 18.28 -17.05
CA GLU A 510 -11.28 17.96 -15.94
C GLU A 510 -12.08 17.32 -14.79
N HIS A 511 -11.65 16.13 -14.37
CA HIS A 511 -12.28 15.31 -13.35
C HIS A 511 -11.36 15.23 -12.12
N TYR A 512 -11.86 15.67 -10.96
CA TYR A 512 -11.12 15.61 -9.70
C TYR A 512 -11.43 14.31 -8.94
N VAL A 513 -10.39 13.69 -8.37
CA VAL A 513 -10.49 12.45 -7.60
C VAL A 513 -10.25 12.74 -6.14
N SER A 514 -11.28 12.62 -5.30
CA SER A 514 -11.20 12.82 -3.84
C SER A 514 -10.79 11.55 -3.09
N VAL A 515 -10.53 11.67 -1.78
CA VAL A 515 -10.33 10.51 -0.89
C VAL A 515 -11.42 10.48 0.18
N PRO A 516 -11.97 9.30 0.56
CA PRO A 516 -13.04 9.20 1.56
C PRO A 516 -12.68 9.79 2.94
N GLU A 517 -11.38 9.85 3.26
CA GLU A 517 -10.85 10.36 4.53
C GLU A 517 -10.86 11.88 4.62
N GLN A 518 -11.13 12.60 3.52
CA GLN A 518 -11.54 13.99 3.58
C GLN A 518 -12.97 14.00 4.10
N GLY A 519 -13.15 14.41 5.36
CA GLY A 519 -14.45 14.47 6.02
C GLY A 519 -15.53 14.99 5.06
N GLY A 520 -16.52 14.15 4.77
CA GLY A 520 -17.45 14.26 3.65
C GLY A 520 -18.51 15.37 3.75
N GLY A 521 -18.14 16.54 4.25
CA GLY A 521 -18.93 17.76 4.13
C GLY A 521 -18.03 18.97 4.26
N ASN A 522 -18.17 19.93 3.34
CA ASN A 522 -17.57 21.25 3.51
C ASN A 522 -17.91 21.76 4.91
N LEU A 523 -16.89 21.95 5.75
CA LEU A 523 -17.07 22.42 7.13
C LEU A 523 -17.84 23.75 7.16
N ILE A 524 -17.67 24.53 6.09
CA ILE A 524 -18.41 25.75 5.78
C ILE A 524 -19.44 25.40 4.69
N PRO A 525 -20.74 25.31 5.03
CA PRO A 525 -21.76 24.86 4.09
C PRO A 525 -22.00 25.88 2.96
N GLU A 526 -22.53 25.38 1.84
CA GLU A 526 -23.09 26.23 0.79
C GLU A 526 -24.51 26.69 1.15
N GLY A 527 -24.82 27.95 0.86
CA GLY A 527 -26.11 28.57 1.16
C GLY A 527 -26.06 29.53 2.36
N LEU A 528 -27.19 30.21 2.59
CA LEU A 528 -27.34 31.11 3.73
C LEU A 528 -27.48 30.29 5.02
N CYS A 529 -26.63 30.59 6.00
CA CYS A 529 -26.74 30.03 7.34
C CYS A 529 -27.86 30.72 8.12
N ASN A 530 -28.23 30.16 9.28
CA ASN A 530 -29.16 30.86 10.18
C ASN A 530 -28.52 32.14 10.74
N PRO A 531 -29.29 33.20 11.03
CA PRO A 531 -28.79 34.35 11.75
C PRO A 531 -28.07 33.94 13.04
N GLY A 532 -26.89 34.50 13.29
CA GLY A 532 -26.06 34.15 14.43
C GLY A 532 -25.06 33.02 14.21
N GLN A 533 -25.10 32.34 13.07
CA GLN A 533 -24.15 31.29 12.71
C GLN A 533 -23.01 31.85 11.85
N VAL A 534 -21.77 31.69 12.30
CA VAL A 534 -20.57 32.16 11.57
C VAL A 534 -19.42 31.17 11.67
N TYR A 535 -18.49 31.28 10.73
CA TYR A 535 -17.30 30.43 10.64
C TYR A 535 -16.04 31.31 10.65
N THR A 536 -15.04 30.88 11.42
CA THR A 536 -13.71 31.52 11.45
C THR A 536 -12.63 30.46 11.26
N VAL A 537 -11.53 30.85 10.64
CA VAL A 537 -10.37 29.99 10.42
C VAL A 537 -9.17 30.61 11.12
N SER A 538 -8.53 29.86 12.00
CA SER A 538 -7.38 30.36 12.75
C SER A 538 -6.57 29.23 13.38
N ARG A 539 -5.44 29.56 13.99
CA ARG A 539 -4.61 28.61 14.71
C ARG A 539 -5.28 28.16 16.01
N GLY A 540 -5.42 26.85 16.18
CA GLY A 540 -5.86 26.20 17.41
C GLY A 540 -4.71 25.90 18.37
N LYS A 541 -5.02 25.31 19.53
CA LYS A 541 -4.04 24.99 20.58
C LYS A 541 -2.95 23.99 20.18
N SER A 542 -3.26 23.07 19.26
CA SER A 542 -2.28 22.13 18.72
C SER A 542 -1.21 22.79 17.83
N GLY A 543 -1.35 24.08 17.50
CA GLY A 543 -0.50 24.78 16.53
C GLY A 543 -0.99 24.66 15.08
N MET A 544 -1.92 23.75 14.81
CA MET A 544 -2.56 23.59 13.50
C MET A 544 -3.61 24.69 13.25
N ILE A 545 -3.85 25.01 11.98
CA ILE A 545 -4.94 25.92 11.58
C ILE A 545 -6.19 25.08 11.33
N GLY A 546 -7.34 25.55 11.81
CA GLY A 546 -8.60 24.88 11.59
C GLY A 546 -9.81 25.81 11.65
N VAL A 547 -10.99 25.21 11.44
CA VAL A 547 -12.27 25.90 11.34
C VAL A 547 -13.02 25.82 12.67
N PHE A 548 -13.49 26.98 13.12
CA PHE A 548 -14.33 27.12 14.29
C PHE A 548 -15.70 27.67 13.90
N ARG A 549 -16.74 27.03 14.41
CA ARG A 549 -18.13 27.42 14.21
C ARG A 549 -18.67 28.09 15.46
N LEU A 550 -19.30 29.24 15.26
CA LEU A 550 -19.97 29.99 16.31
C LEU A 550 -21.46 30.01 16.00
N GLU A 551 -22.27 29.72 17.01
CA GLU A 551 -23.74 29.75 16.91
C GLU A 551 -24.29 30.57 18.06
N SER A 552 -24.97 31.67 17.74
CA SER A 552 -25.58 32.56 18.74
C SER A 552 -27.11 32.47 18.76
N GLN A 553 -27.67 32.69 19.95
CA GLN A 553 -29.09 32.78 20.22
C GLN A 553 -29.35 34.01 21.09
N MET A 554 -30.48 34.67 20.86
CA MET A 554 -30.88 35.87 21.59
C MET A 554 -32.22 35.65 22.27
N LEU A 555 -32.27 35.90 23.58
CA LEU A 555 -33.47 35.75 24.41
C LEU A 555 -33.86 37.10 25.02
N PRO A 556 -35.16 37.38 25.29
CA PRO A 556 -35.55 38.47 26.16
C PRO A 556 -34.92 38.30 27.55
N GLY A 557 -34.28 39.34 28.10
CA GLY A 557 -33.55 39.21 29.35
C GLY A 557 -32.98 40.52 29.89
N SER A 558 -31.95 40.43 30.73
CA SER A 558 -31.37 41.56 31.46
C SER A 558 -29.95 41.95 31.01
N GLY A 559 -29.53 41.53 29.82
CA GLY A 559 -28.21 41.86 29.26
C GLY A 559 -27.10 40.87 29.63
N LYS A 560 -27.45 39.62 29.93
CA LYS A 560 -26.49 38.54 30.20
C LYS A 560 -25.80 38.08 28.92
N PHE A 561 -24.54 37.67 29.07
CA PHE A 561 -23.75 37.08 27.99
C PHE A 561 -23.16 35.75 28.43
N GLU A 562 -23.70 34.67 27.87
CA GLU A 562 -23.31 33.30 28.19
C GLU A 562 -22.52 32.68 27.04
N ARG A 563 -21.45 31.98 27.37
CA ARG A 563 -20.57 31.31 26.39
C ARG A 563 -20.41 29.86 26.74
N THR A 564 -20.65 29.00 25.77
CA THR A 564 -20.60 27.55 25.88
C THR A 564 -19.60 26.97 24.87
N GLY A 565 -19.07 25.78 25.11
CA GLY A 565 -18.10 25.13 24.19
C GLY A 565 -16.63 25.59 24.32
N LEU A 566 -16.32 26.56 25.18
CA LEU A 566 -14.94 27.05 25.41
C LEU A 566 -14.15 26.28 26.49
N GLY A 567 -14.80 25.41 27.27
CA GLY A 567 -14.14 24.63 28.34
C GLY A 567 -13.38 25.49 29.36
N SER A 568 -12.13 25.12 29.68
CA SER A 568 -11.21 25.86 30.57
C SER A 568 -10.30 26.84 29.83
N ASP A 569 -10.54 27.10 28.54
CA ASP A 569 -9.69 27.96 27.73
C ASP A 569 -9.79 29.44 28.17
N ARG A 570 -8.70 29.99 28.70
CA ARG A 570 -8.66 31.37 29.20
C ARG A 570 -8.67 32.39 28.08
N ASP A 571 -7.85 32.17 27.05
CA ASP A 571 -7.64 33.17 25.99
C ASP A 571 -8.88 33.27 25.09
N ALA A 572 -9.52 32.12 24.80
CA ALA A 572 -10.79 32.10 24.07
C ALA A 572 -11.94 32.78 24.86
N LYS A 573 -11.96 32.63 26.18
CA LYS A 573 -12.90 33.36 27.06
C LYS A 573 -12.60 34.85 27.06
N GLU A 574 -11.35 35.25 27.06
CA GLU A 574 -10.98 36.67 27.00
C GLU A 574 -11.41 37.31 25.68
N ALA A 575 -11.13 36.65 24.55
CA ALA A 575 -11.55 37.13 23.22
C ALA A 575 -13.08 37.29 23.10
N SER A 576 -13.86 36.34 23.60
CA SER A 576 -15.32 36.48 23.62
C SER A 576 -15.82 37.62 24.53
N ASN A 577 -15.13 37.91 25.64
CA ASN A 577 -15.46 39.07 26.51
C ASN A 577 -15.17 40.37 25.79
N THR A 578 -14.04 40.44 25.09
CA THR A 578 -13.62 41.59 24.29
C THR A 578 -14.68 41.94 23.25
N ALA A 579 -15.21 40.94 22.53
CA ALA A 579 -16.29 41.13 21.55
C ALA A 579 -17.54 41.76 22.16
N PHE A 580 -18.03 41.22 23.28
CA PHE A 580 -19.25 41.71 23.92
C PHE A 580 -19.06 43.09 24.57
N SER A 581 -17.87 43.35 25.11
CA SER A 581 -17.52 44.67 25.66
C SER A 581 -17.45 45.73 24.57
N TYR A 582 -16.87 45.38 23.43
CA TYR A 582 -16.86 46.22 22.23
C TYR A 582 -18.28 46.50 21.72
N LEU A 583 -19.15 45.47 21.65
CA LEU A 583 -20.55 45.62 21.26
C LEU A 583 -21.34 46.54 22.22
N LYS A 584 -21.11 46.43 23.54
CA LYS A 584 -21.73 47.33 24.52
C LYS A 584 -21.32 48.79 24.34
N ALA A 585 -20.05 49.04 24.00
CA ALA A 585 -19.53 50.39 23.83
C ALA A 585 -19.89 51.01 22.47
N ASN A 586 -19.95 50.19 21.41
CA ASN A 586 -20.04 50.67 20.02
C ASN A 586 -21.29 50.18 19.27
N GLY A 587 -22.19 49.43 19.89
CA GLY A 587 -23.36 48.83 19.22
C GLY A 587 -24.24 49.83 18.49
N ASN A 588 -24.41 51.04 19.03
CA ASN A 588 -25.16 52.12 18.38
C ASN A 588 -24.52 52.62 17.06
N ARG A 589 -23.21 52.43 16.87
CA ARG A 589 -22.52 52.75 15.60
C ARG A 589 -22.77 51.70 14.53
N ILE A 590 -23.10 50.47 14.93
CA ILE A 590 -23.47 49.37 14.04
C ILE A 590 -24.96 49.48 13.70
N SER A 591 -25.83 49.50 14.71
CA SER A 591 -27.25 49.76 14.53
C SER A 591 -27.90 50.16 15.86
N GLY A 592 -28.74 51.20 15.83
CA GLY A 592 -29.55 51.61 16.98
C GLY A 592 -30.62 50.59 17.41
N SER A 593 -30.85 49.53 16.62
CA SER A 593 -31.79 48.45 16.98
C SER A 593 -31.16 47.38 17.89
N ILE A 594 -29.84 47.36 18.05
CA ILE A 594 -29.15 46.37 18.87
C ILE A 594 -29.29 46.75 20.34
N SER A 595 -29.93 45.88 21.14
CA SER A 595 -30.00 46.04 22.59
C SER A 595 -29.09 45.04 23.28
N THR A 596 -28.20 45.52 24.14
CA THR A 596 -27.32 44.69 25.00
C THR A 596 -27.76 44.67 26.47
N THR A 597 -28.83 45.40 26.82
CA THR A 597 -29.35 45.53 28.19
C THR A 597 -30.70 44.86 28.40
N ALA A 598 -31.54 44.76 27.35
CA ALA A 598 -32.86 44.13 27.40
C ALA A 598 -32.89 42.71 26.79
N LYS A 599 -31.73 42.22 26.32
CA LYS A 599 -31.58 40.94 25.63
C LYS A 599 -30.39 40.18 26.19
N ASP A 600 -30.58 38.89 26.41
CA ASP A 600 -29.52 37.97 26.79
C ASP A 600 -28.98 37.29 25.53
N TYR A 601 -27.65 37.22 25.42
CA TYR A 601 -26.95 36.60 24.32
C TYR A 601 -26.29 35.32 24.78
N VAL A 602 -26.61 34.21 24.13
CA VAL A 602 -25.97 32.92 24.34
C VAL A 602 -25.21 32.58 23.07
N ILE A 603 -23.94 32.20 23.21
CA ILE A 603 -23.13 31.77 22.06
C ILE A 603 -22.42 30.46 22.39
N ASN A 604 -22.45 29.54 21.43
CA ASN A 604 -21.75 28.27 21.50
C ASN A 604 -20.60 28.26 20.50
N TYR A 605 -19.43 27.81 20.95
CA TYR A 605 -18.22 27.70 20.14
C TYR A 605 -17.90 26.24 19.92
N GLN A 606 -17.63 25.87 18.68
CA GLN A 606 -17.29 24.50 18.31
C GLN A 606 -16.03 24.51 17.45
N ASP A 607 -15.07 23.68 17.85
CA ASP A 607 -13.95 23.29 17.03
C ASP A 607 -14.41 22.14 16.13
N LEU A 608 -14.44 22.37 14.82
CA LEU A 608 -14.96 21.39 13.87
C LEU A 608 -13.96 20.27 13.57
N GLN A 609 -12.69 20.45 13.93
CA GLN A 609 -11.61 19.53 13.57
C GLN A 609 -10.93 18.90 14.79
N GLY A 610 -11.24 19.34 16.00
CA GLY A 610 -10.71 18.77 17.25
C GLY A 610 -9.25 19.17 17.55
N ILE A 611 -8.78 20.28 16.96
CA ILE A 611 -7.42 20.79 17.06
C ILE A 611 -7.16 21.65 18.31
N GLY A 612 -8.20 21.86 19.12
CA GLY A 612 -8.22 22.72 20.30
C GLY A 612 -8.60 24.17 19.97
N MET A 613 -9.39 24.79 20.85
CA MET A 613 -9.98 26.13 20.64
C MET A 613 -8.94 27.21 20.36
N THR A 614 -9.32 28.19 19.53
CA THR A 614 -8.48 29.36 19.22
C THR A 614 -8.73 30.53 20.19
N GLY A 615 -7.69 31.33 20.42
CA GLY A 615 -7.81 32.64 21.08
C GLY A 615 -8.27 33.77 20.15
N LYS A 616 -8.38 33.52 18.84
CA LYS A 616 -8.76 34.53 17.83
C LYS A 616 -10.28 34.52 17.57
N LEU A 617 -11.07 34.88 18.57
CA LEU A 617 -12.54 34.80 18.54
C LEU A 617 -13.28 36.14 18.65
N ALA A 618 -12.63 37.27 18.93
CA ALA A 618 -13.36 38.50 19.28
C ALA A 618 -14.15 39.06 18.08
N LEU A 619 -13.53 39.19 16.91
CA LEU A 619 -14.21 39.63 15.69
C LEU A 619 -15.35 38.69 15.23
N PRO A 620 -15.14 37.37 15.06
CA PRO A 620 -16.23 36.49 14.66
C PRO A 620 -17.36 36.44 15.70
N THR A 621 -17.04 36.57 16.99
CA THR A 621 -18.07 36.71 18.04
C THR A 621 -18.88 37.98 17.86
N LEU A 622 -18.23 39.13 17.59
CA LEU A 622 -18.93 40.40 17.35
C LEU A 622 -19.92 40.27 16.18
N ILE A 623 -19.47 39.66 15.06
CA ILE A 623 -20.31 39.46 13.87
C ILE A 623 -21.47 38.50 14.18
N ALA A 624 -21.22 37.40 14.90
CA ALA A 624 -22.26 36.46 15.31
C ALA A 624 -23.34 37.13 16.18
N LEU A 625 -22.93 38.00 17.11
CA LEU A 625 -23.85 38.73 17.97
C LEU A 625 -24.67 39.78 17.20
N CYS A 626 -24.04 40.50 16.26
CA CYS A 626 -24.75 41.46 15.41
C CYS A 626 -25.72 40.74 14.46
N SER A 627 -25.31 39.60 13.90
CA SER A 627 -26.13 38.78 13.00
C SER A 627 -27.43 38.33 13.67
N ILE A 628 -27.37 37.80 14.90
CA ILE A 628 -28.58 37.40 15.64
C ILE A 628 -29.39 38.60 16.12
N ALA A 629 -28.75 39.69 16.57
CA ALA A 629 -29.43 40.89 17.04
C ALA A 629 -30.25 41.58 15.94
N LEU A 630 -29.74 41.54 14.70
CA LEU A 630 -30.37 42.10 13.51
C LEU A 630 -31.25 41.08 12.76
N ASN A 631 -31.29 39.83 13.23
CA ASN A 631 -31.94 38.72 12.55
C ASN A 631 -31.55 38.62 11.06
N LYS A 632 -30.27 38.84 10.76
CA LYS A 632 -29.74 38.89 9.40
C LYS A 632 -28.60 37.87 9.25
N PRO A 633 -28.67 36.92 8.31
CA PRO A 633 -27.63 35.93 8.13
C PRO A 633 -26.36 36.55 7.52
N VAL A 634 -25.21 35.95 7.83
CA VAL A 634 -23.94 36.27 7.17
C VAL A 634 -23.96 35.74 5.72
N LEU A 635 -23.18 36.38 4.85
CA LEU A 635 -23.02 35.96 3.46
C LEU A 635 -22.71 34.46 3.34
N SER A 636 -23.32 33.80 2.35
CA SER A 636 -23.12 32.37 2.06
C SER A 636 -21.64 32.03 1.91
N SER A 637 -21.25 30.88 2.49
CA SER A 637 -19.91 30.29 2.35
C SER A 637 -18.77 31.25 2.71
N THR A 638 -18.97 32.07 3.75
CA THR A 638 -18.00 33.08 4.19
C THR A 638 -17.18 32.60 5.39
N ALA A 639 -15.86 32.69 5.28
CA ALA A 639 -14.94 32.57 6.42
C ALA A 639 -14.56 33.97 6.93
N ILE A 640 -14.67 34.19 8.23
CA ILE A 640 -14.26 35.43 8.90
C ILE A 640 -12.82 35.27 9.35
N MET A 641 -11.94 36.15 8.88
CA MET A 641 -10.52 36.14 9.23
C MET A 641 -10.14 37.41 9.97
N GLY A 642 -9.10 37.33 10.80
CA GLY A 642 -8.56 38.46 11.54
C GLY A 642 -9.15 38.58 12.95
N GLU A 643 -8.66 39.57 13.70
CA GLU A 643 -9.05 39.76 15.09
C GLU A 643 -9.11 41.25 15.45
N ILE A 644 -9.80 41.58 16.55
CA ILE A 644 -9.89 42.95 17.08
C ILE A 644 -9.45 43.03 18.54
N SER A 645 -8.87 44.16 18.93
CA SER A 645 -8.68 44.51 20.34
C SER A 645 -9.96 45.07 20.97
N ILE A 646 -9.97 45.27 22.29
CA ILE A 646 -11.09 45.90 23.01
C ILE A 646 -11.38 47.35 22.57
N SER A 647 -10.36 48.05 22.06
CA SER A 647 -10.50 49.39 21.47
C SER A 647 -10.96 49.38 20.02
N GLY A 648 -11.10 48.20 19.39
CA GLY A 648 -11.44 48.05 17.98
C GLY A 648 -10.24 48.13 17.02
N THR A 649 -9.01 48.01 17.51
CA THR A 649 -7.83 48.00 16.65
C THR A 649 -7.75 46.68 15.89
N MET A 650 -7.52 46.76 14.58
CA MET A 650 -7.44 45.57 13.72
C MET A 650 -6.12 44.81 13.90
N ILE A 651 -6.23 43.51 14.08
CA ILE A 651 -5.11 42.57 14.16
C ILE A 651 -5.10 41.72 12.88
N LYS A 652 -3.94 41.63 12.25
CA LYS A 652 -3.75 40.88 11.01
C LYS A 652 -3.90 39.36 11.22
N VAL A 653 -4.17 38.65 10.12
CA VAL A 653 -4.20 37.19 10.05
C VAL A 653 -2.78 36.63 10.17
N ASP A 654 -2.62 35.62 11.02
CA ASP A 654 -1.37 34.86 11.14
C ASP A 654 -1.30 33.80 10.01
N GLU A 655 -0.16 33.70 9.33
CA GLU A 655 0.07 32.74 8.22
C GLU A 655 -1.03 32.73 7.16
N LEU A 656 -1.25 33.90 6.54
CA LEU A 656 -2.35 34.13 5.61
C LEU A 656 -2.52 33.04 4.53
N ALA A 657 -1.42 32.60 3.91
CA ALA A 657 -1.47 31.57 2.87
C ALA A 657 -2.01 30.23 3.40
N ASN A 658 -1.52 29.77 4.57
CA ASN A 658 -2.01 28.55 5.23
C ASN A 658 -3.50 28.68 5.59
N ALA A 659 -3.89 29.84 6.11
CA ALA A 659 -5.25 30.05 6.56
C ALA A 659 -6.25 30.13 5.40
N LEU A 660 -5.87 30.77 4.28
CA LEU A 660 -6.64 30.75 3.04
C LEU A 660 -6.74 29.32 2.47
N GLN A 661 -5.69 28.50 2.57
CA GLN A 661 -5.76 27.12 2.13
C GLN A 661 -6.81 26.33 2.94
N VAL A 662 -6.83 26.47 4.26
CA VAL A 662 -7.84 25.84 5.11
C VAL A 662 -9.24 26.34 4.78
N CYS A 663 -9.42 27.63 4.45
CA CYS A 663 -10.69 28.15 3.95
C CYS A 663 -11.17 27.42 2.69
N LEU A 664 -10.27 27.18 1.73
CA LEU A 664 -10.59 26.52 0.46
C LEU A 664 -11.03 25.08 0.71
N ASP A 665 -10.20 24.35 1.47
CA ASP A 665 -10.43 22.94 1.82
C ASP A 665 -11.74 22.75 2.61
N SER A 666 -12.16 23.79 3.33
CA SER A 666 -13.36 23.80 4.17
C SER A 666 -14.62 24.25 3.42
N GLY A 667 -14.50 24.63 2.14
CA GLY A 667 -15.61 25.04 1.28
C GLY A 667 -15.98 26.53 1.34
N ALA A 668 -15.11 27.40 1.87
CA ALA A 668 -15.34 28.84 1.78
C ALA A 668 -15.22 29.33 0.33
N LYS A 669 -16.16 30.18 -0.10
CA LYS A 669 -16.11 30.90 -1.39
C LYS A 669 -15.82 32.38 -1.20
N LYS A 670 -16.07 32.90 0.01
CA LYS A 670 -15.86 34.29 0.39
C LYS A 670 -14.99 34.33 1.63
N VAL A 671 -14.06 35.28 1.69
CA VAL A 671 -13.21 35.45 2.87
C VAL A 671 -13.22 36.92 3.26
N LEU A 672 -13.71 37.19 4.46
CA LEU A 672 -13.66 38.51 5.07
C LEU A 672 -12.27 38.71 5.67
N ILE A 673 -11.51 39.70 5.20
CA ILE A 673 -10.08 39.83 5.51
C ILE A 673 -9.69 41.25 5.94
N PRO A 674 -8.87 41.44 7.00
CA PRO A 674 -8.50 42.77 7.42
C PRO A 674 -7.56 43.41 6.39
N SER A 675 -7.76 44.70 6.10
CA SER A 675 -6.87 45.44 5.18
C SER A 675 -5.40 45.45 5.64
N THR A 676 -5.14 45.23 6.93
CA THR A 676 -3.78 45.09 7.49
C THR A 676 -3.06 43.81 7.04
N SER A 677 -3.79 42.80 6.55
CA SER A 677 -3.22 41.55 6.00
C SER A 677 -2.80 41.65 4.54
N PHE A 678 -3.07 42.76 3.86
CA PHE A 678 -2.71 42.93 2.44
C PHE A 678 -1.21 42.88 2.20
N ALA A 679 -0.39 43.26 3.19
CA ALA A 679 1.07 43.15 3.11
C ALA A 679 1.53 41.70 2.93
N ASP A 680 0.75 40.73 3.39
CA ASP A 680 1.08 39.31 3.33
C ASP A 680 0.55 38.63 2.04
N PHE A 681 -0.12 39.37 1.14
CA PHE A 681 -0.69 38.80 -0.11
C PHE A 681 0.40 38.27 -1.06
N ALA A 682 1.60 38.86 -1.02
CA ALA A 682 2.74 38.39 -1.80
C ALA A 682 3.17 36.96 -1.42
N THR A 683 2.75 36.46 -0.25
CA THR A 683 3.02 35.09 0.21
C THR A 683 2.00 34.07 -0.30
N VAL A 684 0.90 34.53 -0.91
CA VAL A 684 -0.22 33.68 -1.33
C VAL A 684 -0.12 33.36 -2.83
N PRO A 685 -0.17 32.09 -3.24
CA PRO A 685 -0.22 31.71 -4.65
C PRO A 685 -1.41 32.35 -5.40
N ALA A 686 -1.20 32.70 -6.67
CA ALA A 686 -2.23 33.35 -7.50
C ALA A 686 -3.49 32.49 -7.65
N ASP A 687 -3.31 31.17 -7.80
CA ASP A 687 -4.42 30.23 -7.96
C ASP A 687 -5.30 30.19 -6.70
N LEU A 688 -4.69 30.19 -5.51
CA LEU A 688 -5.41 30.24 -4.24
C LEU A 688 -6.14 31.58 -4.05
N MET A 689 -5.52 32.69 -4.44
CA MET A 689 -6.18 34.01 -4.42
C MET A 689 -7.40 34.06 -5.35
N SER A 690 -7.33 33.39 -6.51
CA SER A 690 -8.42 33.36 -7.50
C SER A 690 -9.61 32.49 -7.07
N ALA A 691 -9.41 31.59 -6.10
CA ALA A 691 -10.47 30.70 -5.61
C ALA A 691 -11.51 31.41 -4.72
N PHE A 692 -11.23 32.62 -4.24
CA PHE A 692 -12.10 33.34 -3.32
C PHE A 692 -12.56 34.70 -3.84
N GLN A 693 -13.77 35.09 -3.45
CA GLN A 693 -14.13 36.50 -3.36
C GLN A 693 -13.60 37.07 -2.03
N LEU A 694 -12.49 37.78 -2.09
CA LEU A 694 -11.90 38.47 -0.93
C LEU A 694 -12.69 39.75 -0.62
N ILE A 695 -13.14 39.89 0.63
CA ILE A 695 -13.92 41.03 1.11
C ILE A 695 -13.08 41.77 2.16
N PRO A 696 -12.35 42.82 1.77
CA PRO A 696 -11.49 43.52 2.70
C PRO A 696 -12.29 44.45 3.62
N TYR A 697 -11.85 44.60 4.87
CA TYR A 697 -12.48 45.51 5.83
C TYR A 697 -11.45 46.31 6.64
N ALA A 698 -11.82 47.55 6.99
CA ALA A 698 -10.93 48.51 7.63
C ALA A 698 -11.18 48.71 9.14
N SER A 699 -12.40 48.44 9.62
CA SER A 699 -12.78 48.52 11.03
C SER A 699 -13.71 47.37 11.44
N ALA A 700 -13.95 47.21 12.74
CA ALA A 700 -14.86 46.18 13.24
C ALA A 700 -16.31 46.40 12.77
N GLU A 701 -16.76 47.65 12.67
CA GLU A 701 -18.09 47.99 12.15
C GLU A 701 -18.20 47.66 10.65
N ASP A 702 -17.19 48.04 9.86
CA ASP A 702 -17.11 47.72 8.43
C ASP A 702 -17.09 46.19 8.20
N ALA A 703 -16.41 45.43 9.06
CA ALA A 703 -16.43 43.97 9.04
C ALA A 703 -17.86 43.41 9.22
N VAL A 704 -18.63 43.98 10.16
CA VAL A 704 -20.02 43.56 10.41
C VAL A 704 -20.91 43.91 9.22
N PHE A 705 -20.81 45.11 8.67
CA PHE A 705 -21.62 45.51 7.51
C PHE A 705 -21.36 44.61 6.29
N LYS A 706 -20.09 44.39 5.97
CA LYS A 706 -19.67 43.52 4.86
C LYS A 706 -20.06 42.06 5.08
N ALA A 707 -19.90 41.53 6.29
CA ALA A 707 -20.31 40.17 6.62
C ALA A 707 -21.83 39.96 6.44
N LEU A 708 -22.63 40.98 6.74
CA LEU A 708 -24.10 40.95 6.63
C LEU A 708 -24.62 41.39 5.26
N GLY A 709 -23.74 41.66 4.29
CA GLY A 709 -24.12 42.16 2.96
C GLY A 709 -24.91 43.47 3.01
N VAL A 710 -24.49 44.40 3.86
CA VAL A 710 -24.99 45.78 3.92
C VAL A 710 -23.86 46.69 3.42
N GLU A 711 -24.17 47.62 2.52
CA GLU A 711 -23.24 48.69 2.10
C GLU A 711 -23.20 49.84 3.10
#